data_AF-A0A5C4TED2-F1
#
_entry.id   AF-A0A5C4TED2-F1
#
_cell.length_a   1.000
_cell.length_b   1.000
_cell.length_c   1.000
_cell.angle_alpha   90.00
_cell.angle_beta   90.00
_cell.angle_gamma   90.00
#
_symmetry.space_group_name_H-M   'P 1'
#
loop_
_entity.id
_entity.type
_entity.pdbx_description
1 polymer ?
#
loop_
_entity_poly.entity_id
_entity_poly.type
_entity_poly.pdbx_seq_one_letter_code
_entity_poly.pdbx_strand_id
1 'polypeptide(L)'
;MTTLAFLGVSGREGIFEWTAGDYSAHIAADTAEGIFIKADAIAVTAGAWVRVYDEIDVRWFGAAGDGSDATTAFAAAISLSQFLGFNRIVCKNSIKQFKIVELQITDDIEIDLGGATILGDFGAWGTHSVNATPIYWTKNVFYSVAADAPSVTLKNMTINGQNSPANPMIGGTPLIDFRGPASPANSKVIMENIVMTRGSNRRYTTGSGIAAPTLLLDARNMEILLYNLDHVWIDDCTLRSSPGEMLQVQSDDARTVLKINRLYATKARDGNPSTKWSSSALNVLNCHPSSEMRNSHFYFFTKGAVNWESGGGLISSCIFDYVDDSNGLDFNEAGSYRFDNHTVRNCYFRNISNVGIRTSGSNELFENNTFEEVNLPIRFEAGVAGNPARGAWLKTNQVSLVNNTVRNNNVVCCSTSHTGKQEISALGVSSSIFIELRVDGGSIVERQPSTKKSLFGVWGKHVRLSLSGYFGNGTTALVYLTGTATCFARDCIFAPEAGESVHVFEFVNLTVGARGIVLDNCSRTTVLDAGNYDFRTTTVTFDRNSIHVNNSPDFAGTTNNAVVIRDERLKGSKSFDPDSMVSGASVSTTVTVAGCRVSDADAILVSVSVSTAGLLVTGTVTANDTVTVVYANLTGSAVDLGAHTLTVYVMKTNA
;
A
#
# COMPACT_ATOMS: atom_id res chain seq x y z
N MET A 1 -20.19 64.23 10.82
CA MET A 1 -21.35 63.36 10.52
C MET A 1 -20.91 62.42 9.44
N THR A 2 -21.15 61.12 9.62
CA THR A 2 -20.95 60.14 8.57
C THR A 2 -22.18 60.14 7.67
N THR A 3 -21.99 60.24 6.36
CA THR A 3 -23.08 60.11 5.38
C THR A 3 -23.13 58.65 4.92
N LEU A 4 -24.28 58.01 5.11
CA LEU A 4 -24.51 56.63 4.70
C LEU A 4 -25.53 56.58 3.55
N ALA A 5 -25.33 55.66 2.62
CA ALA A 5 -26.28 55.28 1.58
C ALA A 5 -26.52 53.77 1.62
N PHE A 6 -27.73 53.33 1.25
CA PHE A 6 -28.03 51.91 1.10
C PHE A 6 -28.21 51.58 -0.38
N LEU A 7 -27.44 50.60 -0.87
CA LEU A 7 -27.61 50.06 -2.21
C LEU A 7 -28.68 48.96 -2.16
N GLY A 8 -29.77 49.14 -2.90
CA GLY A 8 -30.90 48.20 -2.95
C GLY A 8 -30.91 47.26 -4.17
N VAL A 9 -29.79 47.13 -4.87
CA VAL A 9 -29.69 46.26 -6.06
C VAL A 9 -29.61 44.81 -5.62
N SER A 10 -30.51 43.98 -6.16
CA SER A 10 -30.60 42.55 -5.84
C SER A 10 -29.25 41.83 -5.95
N GLY A 11 -28.81 41.18 -4.87
CA GLY A 11 -27.53 40.46 -4.78
C GLY A 11 -26.31 41.33 -4.46
N ARG A 12 -26.44 42.66 -4.51
CA ARG A 12 -25.36 43.64 -4.22
C ARG A 12 -25.71 44.53 -3.03
N GLU A 13 -26.73 44.19 -2.26
CA GLU A 13 -27.27 45.03 -1.20
C GLU A 13 -26.23 45.34 -0.13
N GLY A 14 -26.29 46.54 0.46
CA GLY A 14 -25.41 46.91 1.56
C GLY A 14 -25.35 48.39 1.86
N ILE A 15 -24.71 48.72 2.97
CA ILE A 15 -24.47 50.09 3.42
C ILE A 15 -23.15 50.58 2.83
N PHE A 16 -23.14 51.79 2.31
CA PHE A 16 -21.98 52.51 1.84
C PHE A 16 -21.80 53.80 2.63
N GLU A 17 -20.58 54.04 3.09
CA GLU A 17 -20.16 55.25 3.77
C GLU A 17 -19.44 56.17 2.78
N TRP A 18 -19.86 57.44 2.73
CA TRP A 18 -19.10 58.45 2.00
C TRP A 18 -17.77 58.69 2.72
N THR A 19 -16.65 58.44 2.03
CA THR A 19 -15.32 58.68 2.55
C THR A 19 -14.58 59.68 1.68
N ALA A 20 -14.13 60.78 2.28
CA ALA A 20 -13.34 61.80 1.59
C ALA A 20 -11.89 61.33 1.39
N GLY A 21 -11.30 61.64 0.23
CA GLY A 21 -9.93 61.25 -0.10
C GLY A 21 -9.75 60.91 -1.59
N ASP A 22 -8.53 60.56 -1.98
CA ASP A 22 -8.25 60.11 -3.35
C ASP A 22 -8.45 58.60 -3.49
N TYR A 23 -9.56 58.22 -4.12
CA TYR A 23 -9.94 56.83 -4.37
C TYR A 23 -9.74 56.42 -5.83
N SER A 24 -8.96 57.19 -6.61
CA SER A 24 -8.76 56.92 -8.05
C SER A 24 -8.24 55.50 -8.31
N ALA A 25 -7.24 55.04 -7.55
CA ALA A 25 -6.69 53.69 -7.68
C ALA A 25 -7.66 52.59 -7.24
N HIS A 26 -8.40 52.83 -6.15
CA HIS A 26 -9.37 51.88 -5.61
C HIS A 26 -10.54 51.65 -6.57
N ILE A 27 -11.09 52.73 -7.13
CA ILE A 27 -12.17 52.66 -8.11
C ILE A 27 -11.66 52.02 -9.42
N ALA A 28 -10.42 52.30 -9.83
CA ALA A 28 -9.83 51.64 -10.99
C ALA A 28 -9.63 50.12 -10.79
N ALA A 29 -9.28 49.70 -9.57
CA ALA A 29 -9.14 48.29 -9.22
C ALA A 29 -10.50 47.57 -9.07
N ASP A 30 -11.53 48.28 -8.60
CA ASP A 30 -12.89 47.75 -8.43
C ASP A 30 -13.75 47.94 -9.68
N THR A 31 -13.40 47.25 -10.76
CA THR A 31 -14.07 47.40 -12.06
C THR A 31 -15.54 46.99 -12.05
N ALA A 32 -16.00 46.29 -11.01
CA ALA A 32 -17.39 45.87 -10.85
C ALA A 32 -18.16 46.75 -9.85
N GLU A 33 -17.52 47.76 -9.25
CA GLU A 33 -18.09 48.68 -8.27
C GLU A 33 -18.62 47.94 -7.01
N GLY A 34 -17.98 46.84 -6.63
CA GLY A 34 -18.41 45.98 -5.53
C GLY A 34 -18.32 46.68 -4.16
N ILE A 35 -17.19 47.33 -3.91
CA ILE A 35 -16.79 48.00 -2.66
C ILE A 35 -16.68 49.51 -2.83
N PHE A 36 -16.12 50.00 -3.93
CA PHE A 36 -15.89 51.42 -4.21
C PHE A 36 -16.78 51.88 -5.35
N ILE A 37 -17.70 52.80 -5.05
CA ILE A 37 -18.59 53.39 -6.05
C ILE A 37 -18.25 54.87 -6.20
N LYS A 38 -17.99 55.29 -7.45
CA LYS A 38 -17.81 56.70 -7.79
C LYS A 38 -19.16 57.43 -7.64
N ALA A 39 -19.16 58.60 -7.01
CA ALA A 39 -20.33 59.49 -7.09
C ALA A 39 -20.35 60.23 -8.44
N ASP A 40 -21.49 60.25 -9.13
CA ASP A 40 -21.62 60.79 -10.49
C ASP A 40 -21.05 62.21 -10.67
N ALA A 41 -21.36 63.10 -9.72
CA ALA A 41 -21.03 64.51 -9.79
C ALA A 41 -19.75 64.89 -9.02
N ILE A 42 -19.06 63.94 -8.37
CA ILE A 42 -17.90 64.21 -7.51
C ILE A 42 -16.67 63.52 -8.09
N ALA A 43 -15.55 64.25 -8.16
CA ALA A 43 -14.29 63.68 -8.61
C ALA A 43 -13.83 62.58 -7.65
N VAL A 44 -13.28 61.49 -8.18
CA VAL A 44 -12.74 60.35 -7.40
C VAL A 44 -11.57 60.74 -6.50
N THR A 45 -10.93 61.88 -6.79
CA THR A 45 -9.88 62.49 -5.96
C THR A 45 -10.42 63.21 -4.73
N ALA A 46 -11.74 63.45 -4.66
CA ALA A 46 -12.39 64.10 -3.53
C ALA A 46 -13.08 63.11 -2.58
N GLY A 47 -13.48 61.94 -3.07
CA GLY A 47 -14.01 60.86 -2.26
C GLY A 47 -14.71 59.78 -3.07
N ALA A 48 -15.19 58.75 -2.37
CA ALA A 48 -15.98 57.66 -2.92
C ALA A 48 -17.02 57.17 -1.92
N TRP A 49 -18.04 56.46 -2.42
CA TRP A 49 -18.89 55.61 -1.59
C TRP A 49 -18.16 54.29 -1.35
N VAL A 50 -17.82 54.02 -0.10
CA VAL A 50 -17.09 52.82 0.31
C VAL A 50 -18.05 51.90 1.05
N ARG A 51 -18.18 50.65 0.61
CA ARG A 51 -19.01 49.66 1.30
C ARG A 51 -18.54 49.50 2.75
N VAL A 52 -19.47 49.28 3.66
CA VAL A 52 -19.18 48.84 5.04
C VAL A 52 -19.15 47.31 5.04
N TYR A 53 -17.99 46.71 5.30
CA TYR A 53 -17.78 45.26 5.24
C TYR A 53 -16.65 44.78 6.15
N ASP A 54 -16.71 43.50 6.54
CA ASP A 54 -15.62 42.79 7.23
C ASP A 54 -14.90 41.80 6.30
N GLU A 55 -15.58 41.33 5.24
CA GLU A 55 -15.08 40.36 4.25
C GLU A 55 -15.61 40.71 2.87
N ILE A 56 -14.96 40.22 1.81
CA ILE A 56 -15.33 40.49 0.42
C ILE A 56 -16.25 39.39 -0.09
N ASP A 57 -17.55 39.69 -0.21
CA ASP A 57 -18.53 38.74 -0.76
C ASP A 57 -18.59 38.84 -2.29
N VAL A 58 -18.40 37.71 -2.97
CA VAL A 58 -18.37 37.63 -4.44
C VAL A 58 -19.66 38.12 -5.12
N ARG A 59 -20.79 38.06 -4.41
CA ARG A 59 -22.08 38.55 -4.94
C ARG A 59 -22.08 40.06 -5.19
N TRP A 60 -21.27 40.82 -4.44
CA TRP A 60 -21.17 42.27 -4.62
C TRP A 60 -20.58 42.68 -5.97
N PHE A 61 -19.92 41.75 -6.66
CA PHE A 61 -19.28 41.95 -7.97
C PHE A 61 -20.17 41.45 -9.13
N GLY A 62 -21.44 41.13 -8.85
CA GLY A 62 -22.42 40.72 -9.85
C GLY A 62 -22.68 39.21 -9.95
N ALA A 63 -22.08 38.40 -9.08
CA ALA A 63 -22.37 36.97 -9.04
C ALA A 63 -23.77 36.70 -8.47
N ALA A 64 -24.77 36.44 -9.32
CA ALA A 64 -26.16 36.24 -8.92
C ALA A 64 -26.36 34.99 -8.04
N GLY A 65 -25.58 33.95 -8.32
CA GLY A 65 -25.63 32.66 -7.61
C GLY A 65 -26.90 31.84 -7.92
N ASP A 66 -27.42 31.97 -9.14
CA ASP A 66 -28.57 31.26 -9.70
C ASP A 66 -28.18 30.17 -10.74
N GLY A 67 -26.90 29.85 -10.83
CA GLY A 67 -26.32 28.92 -11.79
C GLY A 67 -25.87 29.57 -13.11
N SER A 68 -26.04 30.89 -13.26
CA SER A 68 -25.46 31.66 -14.36
C SER A 68 -23.94 31.80 -14.24
N ASP A 69 -23.30 32.15 -15.35
CA ASP A 69 -21.85 32.37 -15.43
C ASP A 69 -21.44 33.54 -14.52
N ALA A 70 -20.60 33.23 -13.54
CA ALA A 70 -20.08 34.15 -12.55
C ALA A 70 -18.57 34.39 -12.71
N THR A 71 -17.96 33.91 -13.80
CA THR A 71 -16.50 33.93 -13.99
C THR A 71 -15.91 35.34 -13.84
N THR A 72 -16.53 36.34 -14.48
CA THR A 72 -16.07 37.74 -14.43
C THR A 72 -16.23 38.36 -13.03
N ALA A 73 -17.31 38.03 -12.33
CA ALA A 73 -17.56 38.51 -10.97
C ALA A 73 -16.54 37.94 -9.97
N PHE A 74 -16.21 36.65 -10.09
CA PHE A 74 -15.14 36.03 -9.30
C PHE A 74 -13.78 36.66 -9.59
N ALA A 75 -13.43 36.84 -10.88
CA ALA A 75 -12.16 37.47 -11.26
C ALA A 75 -12.03 38.90 -10.70
N ALA A 76 -13.11 39.69 -10.76
CA ALA A 76 -13.14 41.04 -10.19
C ALA A 76 -13.00 41.04 -8.66
N ALA A 77 -13.70 40.14 -7.97
CA ALA A 77 -13.62 39.99 -6.52
C ALA A 77 -12.21 39.59 -6.05
N ILE A 78 -11.58 38.64 -6.74
CA ILE A 78 -10.21 38.18 -6.45
C ILE A 78 -9.22 39.33 -6.66
N SER A 79 -9.29 39.99 -7.82
CA SER A 79 -8.37 41.09 -8.16
C SER A 79 -8.45 42.24 -7.15
N LEU A 80 -9.66 42.62 -6.73
CA LEU A 80 -9.83 43.65 -5.72
C LEU A 80 -9.35 43.17 -4.33
N SER A 81 -9.62 41.92 -3.97
CA SER A 81 -9.16 41.34 -2.71
C SER A 81 -7.63 41.36 -2.60
N GLN A 82 -6.94 41.05 -3.70
CA GLN A 82 -5.48 41.11 -3.80
C GLN A 82 -4.97 42.56 -3.74
N PHE A 83 -5.59 43.47 -4.47
CA PHE A 83 -5.25 44.90 -4.43
C PHE A 83 -5.34 45.48 -3.01
N LEU A 84 -6.35 45.06 -2.23
CA LEU A 84 -6.55 45.48 -0.84
C LEU A 84 -5.68 44.71 0.17
N GLY A 85 -4.96 43.67 -0.27
CA GLY A 85 -4.15 42.82 0.60
C GLY A 85 -4.95 41.87 1.50
N PHE A 86 -6.23 41.64 1.21
CA PHE A 86 -7.06 40.67 1.95
C PHE A 86 -6.78 39.22 1.54
N ASN A 87 -6.52 38.98 0.25
CA ASN A 87 -6.30 37.66 -0.33
C ASN A 87 -7.36 36.61 0.09
N ARG A 88 -8.61 37.07 0.21
CA ARG A 88 -9.76 36.25 0.61
C ARG A 88 -11.04 36.74 -0.05
N ILE A 89 -11.84 35.82 -0.59
CA ILE A 89 -13.21 36.09 -1.01
C ILE A 89 -14.16 35.06 -0.41
N VAL A 90 -15.41 35.46 -0.17
CA VAL A 90 -16.41 34.63 0.50
C VAL A 90 -17.76 34.58 -0.23
N CYS A 91 -18.55 33.55 0.07
CA CYS A 91 -20.00 33.57 -0.11
C CYS A 91 -20.66 32.93 1.12
N LYS A 92 -21.41 33.70 1.91
CA LYS A 92 -22.02 33.18 3.15
C LYS A 92 -23.36 32.48 2.94
N ASN A 93 -23.83 32.38 1.69
CA ASN A 93 -25.12 31.78 1.37
C ASN A 93 -24.93 30.42 0.68
N SER A 94 -25.13 29.35 1.45
CA SER A 94 -24.91 27.96 1.02
C SER A 94 -25.82 27.48 -0.11
N ILE A 95 -26.93 28.17 -0.39
CA ILE A 95 -27.87 27.76 -1.45
C ILE A 95 -27.46 28.26 -2.83
N LYS A 96 -26.46 29.15 -2.89
CA LYS A 96 -26.05 29.79 -4.15
C LYS A 96 -25.33 28.80 -5.05
N GLN A 97 -25.52 28.98 -6.35
CA GLN A 97 -24.87 28.20 -7.39
C GLN A 97 -24.20 29.13 -8.39
N PHE A 98 -22.91 28.96 -8.62
CA PHE A 98 -22.14 29.80 -9.53
C PHE A 98 -21.58 28.93 -10.63
N LYS A 99 -21.92 29.22 -11.88
CA LYS A 99 -21.21 28.59 -12.98
C LYS A 99 -19.89 29.30 -13.18
N ILE A 100 -18.81 28.53 -13.31
CA ILE A 100 -17.49 29.03 -13.67
C ILE A 100 -17.07 28.33 -14.95
N VAL A 101 -16.76 29.14 -15.97
CA VAL A 101 -16.36 28.66 -17.28
C VAL A 101 -14.87 28.36 -17.28
N GLU A 102 -14.06 29.33 -16.90
CA GLU A 102 -12.60 29.25 -16.89
C GLU A 102 -12.03 30.36 -16.01
N LEU A 103 -11.57 30.03 -14.80
CA LEU A 103 -10.98 31.01 -13.88
C LEU A 103 -9.52 30.67 -13.58
N GLN A 104 -8.62 31.48 -14.12
CA GLN A 104 -7.20 31.44 -13.79
C GLN A 104 -6.97 32.17 -12.47
N ILE A 105 -6.22 31.53 -11.58
CA ILE A 105 -5.72 32.11 -10.33
C ILE A 105 -4.24 32.41 -10.54
N THR A 106 -3.87 33.69 -10.47
CA THR A 106 -2.50 34.17 -10.74
C THR A 106 -1.69 34.44 -9.48
N ASP A 107 -2.35 34.70 -8.36
CA ASP A 107 -1.70 35.06 -7.10
C ASP A 107 -2.42 34.39 -5.91
N ASP A 108 -1.79 34.46 -4.74
CA ASP A 108 -2.27 33.83 -3.52
C ASP A 108 -3.71 34.24 -3.19
N ILE A 109 -4.57 33.27 -2.88
CA ILE A 109 -5.99 33.53 -2.57
C ILE A 109 -6.61 32.42 -1.72
N GLU A 110 -7.50 32.82 -0.80
CA GLU A 110 -8.48 31.95 -0.17
C GLU A 110 -9.89 32.18 -0.72
N ILE A 111 -10.56 31.10 -1.12
CA ILE A 111 -11.94 31.10 -1.62
C ILE A 111 -12.79 30.22 -0.69
N ASP A 112 -13.67 30.85 0.09
CA ASP A 112 -14.55 30.18 1.06
C ASP A 112 -16.02 30.43 0.74
N LEU A 113 -16.72 29.43 0.20
CA LEU A 113 -18.07 29.63 -0.31
C LEU A 113 -19.19 29.21 0.63
N GLY A 114 -18.88 28.94 1.91
CA GLY A 114 -19.89 28.75 2.96
C GLY A 114 -20.95 27.69 2.66
N GLY A 115 -20.64 26.70 1.82
CA GLY A 115 -21.51 25.63 1.35
C GLY A 115 -22.08 25.80 -0.06
N ALA A 116 -21.85 26.95 -0.72
CA ALA A 116 -22.34 27.19 -2.07
C ALA A 116 -21.73 26.22 -3.10
N THR A 117 -22.40 26.11 -4.25
CA THR A 117 -21.99 25.19 -5.31
C THR A 117 -21.32 25.94 -6.46
N ILE A 118 -20.15 25.46 -6.89
CA ILE A 118 -19.57 25.78 -8.19
C ILE A 118 -20.04 24.74 -9.21
N LEU A 119 -20.57 25.22 -10.34
CA LEU A 119 -20.96 24.43 -11.49
C LEU A 119 -19.87 24.58 -12.57
N GLY A 120 -19.28 23.47 -13.02
CA GLY A 120 -18.42 23.52 -14.21
C GLY A 120 -19.24 23.85 -15.45
N ASP A 121 -18.74 24.69 -16.35
CA ASP A 121 -19.48 25.01 -17.57
C ASP A 121 -19.48 23.87 -18.61
N PHE A 122 -20.58 23.82 -19.36
CA PHE A 122 -20.83 22.90 -20.46
C PHE A 122 -20.79 23.62 -21.80
N GLY A 123 -19.73 23.39 -22.56
CA GLY A 123 -19.69 23.76 -23.97
C GLY A 123 -20.05 22.57 -24.87
N ALA A 124 -20.91 22.79 -25.87
CA ALA A 124 -20.98 21.90 -27.03
C ALA A 124 -19.67 22.08 -27.82
N TRP A 125 -18.80 21.08 -27.81
CA TRP A 125 -17.46 21.17 -28.43
C TRP A 125 -17.42 20.57 -29.83
N GLY A 126 -18.47 19.85 -30.22
CA GLY A 126 -18.60 19.23 -31.54
C GLY A 126 -19.52 18.03 -31.49
N THR A 127 -19.42 17.16 -32.49
CA THR A 127 -20.14 15.89 -32.56
C THR A 127 -19.15 14.73 -32.63
N HIS A 128 -19.49 13.62 -31.99
CA HIS A 128 -18.68 12.42 -31.98
C HIS A 128 -18.63 11.83 -33.38
N SER A 129 -17.42 11.65 -33.91
CA SER A 129 -17.17 11.38 -35.33
C SER A 129 -17.83 10.10 -35.85
N VAL A 130 -18.15 9.14 -34.98
CA VAL A 130 -18.75 7.85 -35.36
C VAL A 130 -20.28 7.88 -35.36
N ASN A 131 -20.92 8.68 -34.49
CA ASN A 131 -22.38 8.62 -34.28
C ASN A 131 -23.05 10.00 -34.21
N ALA A 132 -22.33 11.07 -34.56
CA ALA A 132 -22.79 12.46 -34.59
C ALA A 132 -23.39 12.99 -33.27
N THR A 133 -23.21 12.29 -32.15
CA THR A 133 -23.76 12.73 -30.85
C THR A 133 -22.96 13.93 -30.33
N PRO A 134 -23.60 15.01 -29.83
CA PRO A 134 -22.86 16.14 -29.27
C PRO A 134 -21.87 15.71 -28.20
N ILE A 135 -20.61 16.13 -28.33
CA ILE A 135 -19.60 15.94 -27.30
C ILE A 135 -19.60 17.19 -26.44
N TYR A 136 -19.87 16.99 -25.15
CA TYR A 136 -19.76 18.02 -24.14
C TYR A 136 -18.40 17.96 -23.46
N TRP A 137 -17.76 19.12 -23.32
CA TRP A 137 -16.49 19.29 -22.65
C TRP A 137 -16.67 20.21 -21.45
N THR A 138 -15.90 19.93 -20.41
CA THR A 138 -15.65 20.90 -19.34
C THR A 138 -14.27 21.49 -19.51
N LYS A 139 -14.20 22.78 -19.18
CA LYS A 139 -12.97 23.52 -18.98
C LYS A 139 -12.57 23.49 -17.50
N ASN A 140 -11.36 23.94 -17.20
CA ASN A 140 -10.90 24.10 -15.84
C ASN A 140 -11.76 25.14 -15.12
N VAL A 141 -12.42 24.74 -14.04
CA VAL A 141 -13.15 25.66 -13.16
C VAL A 141 -12.14 26.58 -12.48
N PHE A 142 -11.14 25.99 -11.82
CA PHE A 142 -10.04 26.72 -11.22
C PHE A 142 -8.73 26.17 -11.76
N TYR A 143 -7.84 27.03 -12.21
CA TYR A 143 -6.51 26.61 -12.61
C TYR A 143 -5.44 27.66 -12.36
N SER A 144 -4.19 27.22 -12.36
CA SER A 144 -3.02 28.08 -12.47
C SER A 144 -2.08 27.52 -13.52
N VAL A 145 -1.21 28.39 -14.06
CA VAL A 145 -0.06 27.93 -14.84
C VAL A 145 1.20 27.94 -13.97
N ALA A 146 2.20 27.15 -14.37
CA ALA A 146 3.46 27.04 -13.64
C ALA A 146 4.22 28.38 -13.51
N ALA A 147 3.96 29.35 -14.39
CA ALA A 147 4.54 30.68 -14.30
C ALA A 147 3.99 31.51 -13.13
N ASP A 148 2.75 31.24 -12.73
CA ASP A 148 2.05 31.95 -11.66
C ASP A 148 2.30 31.27 -10.31
N ALA A 149 2.09 29.95 -10.26
CA ALA A 149 2.30 29.09 -9.10
C ALA A 149 1.77 29.64 -7.73
N PRO A 150 0.51 30.10 -7.67
CA PRO A 150 -0.05 30.70 -6.46
C PRO A 150 -0.23 29.69 -5.32
N SER A 151 -0.30 30.20 -4.10
CA SER A 151 -0.85 29.47 -2.96
C SER A 151 -2.36 29.64 -2.89
N VAL A 152 -3.11 28.55 -3.03
CA VAL A 152 -4.58 28.57 -3.11
C VAL A 152 -5.20 27.76 -1.99
N THR A 153 -6.16 28.36 -1.29
CA THR A 153 -7.00 27.68 -0.30
C THR A 153 -8.45 27.66 -0.76
N LEU A 154 -9.03 26.48 -0.92
CA LEU A 154 -10.44 26.28 -1.27
C LEU A 154 -11.18 25.69 -0.07
N LYS A 155 -12.30 26.31 0.33
CA LYS A 155 -13.07 25.90 1.52
C LYS A 155 -14.57 25.87 1.32
N ASN A 156 -15.21 24.95 2.05
CA ASN A 156 -16.65 24.92 2.28
C ASN A 156 -17.45 25.09 0.99
N MET A 157 -17.27 24.20 0.01
CA MET A 157 -17.99 24.30 -1.25
C MET A 157 -18.27 22.95 -1.87
N THR A 158 -19.30 22.92 -2.72
CA THR A 158 -19.51 21.80 -3.62
C THR A 158 -18.99 22.16 -5.00
N ILE A 159 -18.17 21.32 -5.61
CA ILE A 159 -17.74 21.44 -7.01
C ILE A 159 -18.47 20.36 -7.80
N ASN A 160 -19.32 20.78 -8.72
CA ASN A 160 -20.17 19.89 -9.50
C ASN A 160 -19.74 19.95 -10.96
N GLY A 161 -19.12 18.88 -11.46
CA GLY A 161 -18.77 18.73 -12.88
C GLY A 161 -19.99 18.50 -13.79
N GLN A 162 -21.17 18.40 -13.18
CA GLN A 162 -22.49 18.34 -13.80
C GLN A 162 -22.74 17.11 -14.71
N ASN A 163 -21.83 16.14 -14.83
CA ASN A 163 -22.02 14.90 -15.61
C ASN A 163 -23.32 14.16 -15.22
N SER A 164 -24.07 13.67 -16.20
CA SER A 164 -25.34 12.95 -15.99
C SER A 164 -25.68 12.00 -17.14
N PRO A 165 -26.66 11.11 -16.98
CA PRO A 165 -27.17 10.32 -18.11
C PRO A 165 -27.69 11.16 -19.27
N ALA A 166 -28.27 12.35 -18.99
CA ALA A 166 -28.75 13.27 -20.03
C ALA A 166 -27.61 14.02 -20.73
N ASN A 167 -26.52 14.28 -20.00
CA ASN A 167 -25.32 14.97 -20.49
C ASN A 167 -24.08 14.11 -20.17
N PRO A 168 -23.90 12.97 -20.85
CA PRO A 168 -22.79 12.06 -20.56
C PRO A 168 -21.48 12.68 -21.04
N MET A 169 -20.50 12.75 -20.14
CA MET A 169 -19.22 13.35 -20.47
C MET A 169 -18.25 12.35 -21.12
N ILE A 170 -17.65 12.79 -22.23
CA ILE A 170 -16.77 11.98 -23.10
C ILE A 170 -15.37 12.61 -23.23
N GLY A 171 -15.11 13.74 -22.54
CA GLY A 171 -13.80 14.38 -22.47
C GLY A 171 -13.83 15.71 -21.71
N GLY A 172 -12.66 16.25 -21.38
CA GLY A 172 -12.52 17.51 -20.66
C GLY A 172 -11.09 17.76 -20.17
N THR A 173 -10.86 18.95 -19.62
CA THR A 173 -9.75 19.23 -18.73
C THR A 173 -10.16 18.92 -17.28
N PRO A 174 -9.20 18.82 -16.33
CA PRO A 174 -9.55 18.74 -14.92
C PRO A 174 -10.43 19.92 -14.49
N LEU A 175 -11.36 19.70 -13.56
CA LEU A 175 -12.13 20.80 -12.94
C LEU A 175 -11.19 21.70 -12.13
N ILE A 176 -10.22 21.11 -11.44
CA ILE A 176 -9.15 21.84 -10.75
C ILE A 176 -7.80 21.42 -11.36
N ASP A 177 -6.99 22.39 -11.79
CA ASP A 177 -5.63 22.16 -12.29
C ASP A 177 -4.68 23.22 -11.72
N PHE A 178 -4.07 22.93 -10.58
CA PHE A 178 -3.07 23.83 -9.99
C PHE A 178 -1.67 23.32 -10.22
N ARG A 179 -0.81 24.22 -10.70
CA ARG A 179 0.57 23.91 -11.07
C ARG A 179 1.53 24.81 -10.31
N GLY A 180 2.49 24.20 -9.64
CA GLY A 180 3.63 24.89 -9.06
C GLY A 180 4.72 25.20 -10.10
N PRO A 181 5.79 25.90 -9.70
CA PRO A 181 6.78 26.42 -10.62
C PRO A 181 7.72 25.32 -11.15
N ALA A 182 8.71 25.65 -11.97
CA ALA A 182 9.75 24.67 -12.33
C ALA A 182 10.67 24.32 -11.14
N SER A 183 10.81 25.22 -10.16
CA SER A 183 11.67 25.06 -8.98
C SER A 183 10.85 25.31 -7.70
N PRO A 184 11.28 24.80 -6.53
CA PRO A 184 10.57 25.01 -5.27
C PRO A 184 10.34 26.50 -4.97
N ALA A 185 9.11 26.89 -4.65
CA ALA A 185 8.75 28.29 -4.34
C ALA A 185 7.81 28.42 -3.13
N ASN A 186 7.65 27.35 -2.34
CA ASN A 186 6.70 27.27 -1.23
C ASN A 186 5.24 27.48 -1.70
N SER A 187 4.92 27.04 -2.92
CA SER A 187 3.56 26.97 -3.49
C SER A 187 2.69 25.96 -2.73
N LYS A 188 1.47 26.35 -2.36
CA LYS A 188 0.59 25.52 -1.51
C LYS A 188 -0.80 25.41 -2.08
N VAL A 189 -1.38 24.21 -2.05
CA VAL A 189 -2.82 24.05 -2.24
C VAL A 189 -3.44 23.41 -1.03
N ILE A 190 -4.48 24.04 -0.50
CA ILE A 190 -5.26 23.56 0.64
C ILE A 190 -6.71 23.39 0.19
N MET A 191 -7.28 22.22 0.41
CA MET A 191 -8.68 21.90 0.15
C MET A 191 -9.33 21.41 1.44
N GLU A 192 -10.29 22.17 1.96
CA GLU A 192 -10.95 21.88 3.24
C GLU A 192 -12.48 21.81 3.06
N ASN A 193 -13.10 20.72 3.52
CA ASN A 193 -14.56 20.56 3.47
C ASN A 193 -15.12 20.79 2.05
N ILE A 194 -14.49 20.14 1.06
CA ILE A 194 -14.88 20.20 -0.35
C ILE A 194 -15.66 18.95 -0.72
N VAL A 195 -16.82 19.12 -1.36
CA VAL A 195 -17.56 18.02 -1.98
C VAL A 195 -17.42 18.14 -3.49
N MET A 196 -16.66 17.24 -4.11
CA MET A 196 -16.65 17.11 -5.56
C MET A 196 -17.65 16.03 -6.00
N THR A 197 -18.56 16.35 -6.91
CA THR A 197 -19.51 15.38 -7.45
C THR A 197 -19.71 15.51 -8.95
N ARG A 198 -20.25 14.44 -9.53
CA ARG A 198 -20.60 14.35 -10.96
C ARG A 198 -19.47 14.83 -11.83
N GLY A 199 -18.28 14.30 -11.54
CA GLY A 199 -17.04 14.64 -12.21
C GLY A 199 -17.20 14.59 -13.71
N SER A 200 -16.44 15.44 -14.38
CA SER A 200 -16.65 15.78 -15.76
C SER A 200 -15.72 15.06 -16.72
N ASN A 201 -14.68 14.41 -16.21
CA ASN A 201 -13.57 14.05 -17.04
C ASN A 201 -13.56 12.55 -17.37
N ARG A 202 -13.75 12.18 -18.63
CA ARG A 202 -13.61 10.78 -19.08
C ARG A 202 -13.14 10.73 -20.50
N ARG A 203 -12.02 10.09 -20.81
CA ARG A 203 -11.60 9.87 -22.20
C ARG A 203 -12.15 8.56 -22.75
N TYR A 204 -12.90 8.61 -23.85
CA TYR A 204 -13.10 7.43 -24.72
C TYR A 204 -12.64 7.70 -26.15
N THR A 205 -11.50 7.08 -26.47
CA THR A 205 -11.09 6.52 -27.78
C THR A 205 -10.88 7.40 -29.03
N THR A 206 -10.14 6.78 -29.95
CA THR A 206 -9.71 7.13 -31.30
C THR A 206 -10.75 7.95 -32.08
N GLY A 207 -10.34 9.10 -32.63
CA GLY A 207 -11.19 9.98 -33.42
C GLY A 207 -11.45 11.37 -32.81
N SER A 208 -10.99 11.62 -31.58
CA SER A 208 -11.10 12.94 -30.91
C SER A 208 -10.14 14.01 -31.45
N GLY A 209 -9.19 13.65 -32.33
CA GLY A 209 -8.25 14.61 -32.94
C GLY A 209 -7.23 15.26 -32.00
N ILE A 210 -7.27 14.97 -30.70
CA ILE A 210 -6.38 15.56 -29.69
C ILE A 210 -5.18 14.64 -29.45
N ALA A 211 -3.99 15.18 -29.69
CA ALA A 211 -2.72 14.58 -29.25
C ALA A 211 -2.77 14.41 -27.73
N ALA A 212 -2.51 13.20 -27.24
CA ALA A 212 -2.58 12.90 -25.81
C ALA A 212 -1.69 13.87 -25.02
N PRO A 213 -2.19 14.54 -23.96
CA PRO A 213 -1.31 15.31 -23.09
C PRO A 213 -0.23 14.37 -22.54
N THR A 214 1.02 14.84 -22.55
CA THR A 214 2.21 14.10 -22.10
C THR A 214 2.31 13.97 -20.58
N LEU A 215 1.19 13.74 -19.89
CA LEU A 215 1.15 13.50 -18.45
C LEU A 215 1.49 12.03 -18.15
N LEU A 216 2.10 11.80 -16.97
CA LEU A 216 2.67 10.53 -16.55
C LEU A 216 1.58 9.64 -15.94
N LEU A 217 1.58 8.36 -16.36
CA LEU A 217 0.51 7.37 -16.21
C LEU A 217 -0.79 7.75 -16.90
N ASP A 218 -1.39 6.74 -17.55
CA ASP A 218 -2.76 6.74 -18.08
C ASP A 218 -3.26 8.14 -18.45
N ALA A 219 -3.15 8.54 -19.73
CA ALA A 219 -3.61 9.83 -20.29
C ALA A 219 -5.13 10.05 -20.16
N ARG A 220 -5.62 9.87 -18.94
CA ARG A 220 -6.95 9.89 -18.40
C ARG A 220 -6.95 11.08 -17.44
N ASN A 221 -7.24 12.24 -18.01
CA ASN A 221 -8.40 13.02 -17.59
C ASN A 221 -8.87 12.78 -16.13
N MET A 222 -8.13 13.31 -15.15
CA MET A 222 -8.57 13.40 -13.76
C MET A 222 -9.47 14.62 -13.53
N GLU A 223 -10.22 14.65 -12.44
CA GLU A 223 -11.02 15.81 -12.04
C GLU A 223 -10.20 16.89 -11.33
N ILE A 224 -9.23 16.47 -10.52
CA ILE A 224 -8.33 17.34 -9.78
C ILE A 224 -6.90 16.95 -10.12
N LEU A 225 -6.15 17.88 -10.70
CA LEU A 225 -4.72 17.77 -10.97
C LEU A 225 -3.96 18.78 -10.11
N LEU A 226 -3.03 18.28 -9.31
CA LEU A 226 -2.14 19.06 -8.46
C LEU A 226 -0.70 18.70 -8.81
N TYR A 227 -0.01 19.59 -9.53
CA TYR A 227 1.25 19.27 -10.21
C TYR A 227 2.39 20.18 -9.74
N ASN A 228 3.52 19.60 -9.33
CA ASN A 228 4.72 20.32 -8.90
C ASN A 228 4.50 21.37 -7.79
N LEU A 229 3.48 21.20 -6.95
CA LEU A 229 3.27 22.07 -5.78
C LEU A 229 4.24 21.67 -4.66
N ASP A 230 4.64 22.60 -3.79
CA ASP A 230 5.51 22.26 -2.66
C ASP A 230 4.72 21.58 -1.54
N HIS A 231 3.49 22.04 -1.30
CA HIS A 231 2.60 21.47 -0.29
C HIS A 231 1.18 21.29 -0.82
N VAL A 232 0.60 20.12 -0.55
CA VAL A 232 -0.81 19.83 -0.85
C VAL A 232 -1.48 19.28 0.39
N TRP A 233 -2.52 19.95 0.87
CA TRP A 233 -3.33 19.52 2.01
C TRP A 233 -4.78 19.31 1.60
N ILE A 234 -5.32 18.14 1.94
CA ILE A 234 -6.70 17.77 1.66
C ILE A 234 -7.30 17.27 2.96
N ASP A 235 -8.26 18.02 3.50
CA ASP A 235 -8.86 17.74 4.80
C ASP A 235 -10.39 17.75 4.70
N ASP A 236 -11.02 16.69 5.20
CA ASP A 236 -12.48 16.59 5.28
C ASP A 236 -13.21 16.69 3.91
N CYS A 237 -12.57 16.17 2.86
CA CYS A 237 -13.10 16.24 1.50
C CYS A 237 -13.88 14.98 1.11
N THR A 238 -14.89 15.15 0.26
CA THR A 238 -15.64 14.06 -0.37
C THR A 238 -15.49 14.13 -1.89
N LEU A 239 -14.99 13.07 -2.50
CA LEU A 239 -14.88 12.93 -3.96
C LEU A 239 -15.79 11.79 -4.42
N ARG A 240 -16.84 12.11 -5.21
CA ARG A 240 -17.79 11.09 -5.65
C ARG A 240 -18.22 11.24 -7.10
N SER A 241 -18.75 10.15 -7.65
CA SER A 241 -19.45 10.14 -8.93
C SER A 241 -18.66 10.65 -10.15
N SER A 242 -17.33 10.53 -10.11
CA SER A 242 -16.48 10.89 -11.23
C SER A 242 -16.25 9.70 -12.17
N PRO A 243 -16.43 9.89 -13.50
CA PRO A 243 -16.17 8.87 -14.50
C PRO A 243 -14.68 8.61 -14.74
N GLY A 244 -13.81 9.61 -14.61
CA GLY A 244 -12.35 9.50 -14.67
C GLY A 244 -11.71 9.40 -13.30
N GLU A 245 -10.38 9.50 -13.22
CA GLU A 245 -9.63 9.58 -11.97
C GLU A 245 -10.08 10.80 -11.15
N MET A 246 -10.24 10.67 -9.83
CA MET A 246 -10.77 11.79 -9.04
C MET A 246 -9.68 12.82 -8.72
N LEU A 247 -8.52 12.34 -8.29
CA LEU A 247 -7.44 13.19 -7.79
C LEU A 247 -6.09 12.61 -8.22
N GLN A 248 -5.27 13.46 -8.82
CA GLN A 248 -3.86 13.19 -9.04
C GLN A 248 -3.01 14.28 -8.41
N VAL A 249 -2.05 13.83 -7.62
CA VAL A 249 -0.97 14.67 -7.09
C VAL A 249 0.33 14.16 -7.68
N GLN A 250 1.09 15.04 -8.31
CA GLN A 250 2.30 14.66 -9.02
C GLN A 250 3.43 15.66 -8.78
N SER A 251 4.66 15.16 -8.74
CA SER A 251 5.88 15.95 -8.70
C SER A 251 6.91 15.41 -9.70
N ASP A 252 7.68 16.26 -10.34
CA ASP A 252 8.80 15.85 -11.20
C ASP A 252 10.08 15.57 -10.39
N ASP A 253 10.24 16.22 -9.23
CA ASP A 253 11.46 16.27 -8.43
C ASP A 253 11.25 15.78 -6.98
N ALA A 254 10.11 15.15 -6.69
CA ALA A 254 9.74 14.65 -5.37
C ALA A 254 9.69 15.69 -4.25
N ARG A 255 9.49 16.97 -4.59
CA ARG A 255 9.31 18.03 -3.59
C ARG A 255 7.93 18.06 -2.96
N THR A 256 6.90 17.60 -3.67
CA THR A 256 5.51 17.76 -3.23
C THR A 256 5.25 16.99 -1.95
N VAL A 257 5.01 17.69 -0.84
CA VAL A 257 4.56 17.08 0.41
C VAL A 257 3.04 17.03 0.43
N LEU A 258 2.49 15.83 0.27
CA LEU A 258 1.05 15.59 0.29
C LEU A 258 0.57 15.18 1.70
N LYS A 259 -0.47 15.83 2.20
CA LYS A 259 -1.20 15.41 3.40
C LYS A 259 -2.68 15.25 3.10
N ILE A 260 -3.19 14.04 3.29
CA ILE A 260 -4.61 13.73 3.15
C ILE A 260 -5.15 13.29 4.50
N ASN A 261 -6.26 13.87 4.93
CA ASN A 261 -6.92 13.53 6.18
C ASN A 261 -8.45 13.54 6.00
N ARG A 262 -9.13 12.50 6.46
CA ARG A 262 -10.60 12.38 6.35
C ARG A 262 -11.13 12.55 4.91
N LEU A 263 -10.44 11.96 3.94
CA LEU A 263 -10.94 11.91 2.56
C LEU A 263 -11.94 10.76 2.42
N TYR A 264 -13.16 11.05 1.98
CA TYR A 264 -14.11 10.05 1.53
C TYR A 264 -14.16 10.01 0.00
N ALA A 265 -13.87 8.86 -0.60
CA ALA A 265 -13.87 8.70 -2.06
C ALA A 265 -14.74 7.53 -2.50
N THR A 266 -15.61 7.73 -3.51
CA THR A 266 -16.46 6.66 -4.06
C THR A 266 -16.81 6.82 -5.53
N LYS A 267 -16.77 5.73 -6.30
CA LYS A 267 -17.20 5.71 -7.71
C LYS A 267 -18.69 5.49 -7.90
N ALA A 268 -19.47 5.42 -6.82
CA ALA A 268 -20.92 5.32 -6.88
C ALA A 268 -21.52 6.46 -7.75
N ARG A 269 -22.45 6.10 -8.65
CA ARG A 269 -23.13 7.09 -9.49
C ARG A 269 -24.23 7.78 -8.70
N ASP A 270 -24.31 9.11 -8.77
CA ASP A 270 -25.29 9.89 -7.99
C ASP A 270 -26.74 9.51 -8.32
N GLY A 271 -27.03 9.28 -9.61
CA GLY A 271 -28.37 8.86 -10.06
C GLY A 271 -28.62 7.36 -9.97
N ASN A 272 -27.60 6.55 -9.67
CA ASN A 272 -27.75 5.11 -9.49
C ASN A 272 -26.60 4.55 -8.63
N PRO A 273 -26.66 4.70 -7.29
CA PRO A 273 -25.57 4.32 -6.39
C PRO A 273 -25.23 2.83 -6.39
N SER A 274 -26.13 1.98 -6.92
CA SER A 274 -25.86 0.54 -7.13
C SER A 274 -24.87 0.26 -8.27
N THR A 275 -24.58 1.27 -9.09
CA THR A 275 -23.62 1.18 -10.19
C THR A 275 -22.45 2.13 -9.94
N LYS A 276 -21.31 1.82 -10.56
CA LYS A 276 -20.09 2.60 -10.41
C LYS A 276 -19.39 2.92 -11.73
N TRP A 277 -18.43 3.82 -11.64
CA TRP A 277 -17.50 4.13 -12.71
C TRP A 277 -16.24 3.26 -12.63
N SER A 278 -15.59 3.04 -13.77
CA SER A 278 -14.41 2.16 -13.90
C SER A 278 -13.13 2.97 -14.06
N SER A 279 -12.63 3.51 -12.95
CA SER A 279 -11.40 4.31 -12.86
C SER A 279 -10.93 4.38 -11.41
N SER A 280 -9.66 4.76 -11.19
CA SER A 280 -9.07 4.85 -9.85
C SER A 280 -9.52 6.11 -9.09
N ALA A 281 -9.42 6.13 -7.76
CA ALA A 281 -9.74 7.34 -6.99
C ALA A 281 -8.57 8.33 -6.98
N LEU A 282 -7.44 7.87 -6.45
CA LEU A 282 -6.30 8.70 -6.09
C LEU A 282 -5.03 8.15 -6.74
N ASN A 283 -4.30 9.03 -7.43
CA ASN A 283 -2.95 8.79 -7.92
C ASN A 283 -1.98 9.73 -7.21
N VAL A 284 -0.95 9.19 -6.57
CA VAL A 284 0.11 9.97 -5.91
C VAL A 284 1.44 9.63 -6.55
N LEU A 285 1.94 10.49 -7.41
CA LEU A 285 3.07 10.20 -8.28
C LEU A 285 4.30 10.99 -7.86
N ASN A 286 5.36 10.27 -7.51
CA ASN A 286 6.67 10.82 -7.19
C ASN A 286 6.61 11.95 -6.15
N CYS A 287 5.73 11.88 -5.15
CA CYS A 287 5.67 12.86 -4.07
C CYS A 287 6.76 12.60 -3.01
N HIS A 288 6.98 13.59 -2.14
CA HIS A 288 8.00 13.54 -1.10
C HIS A 288 7.75 12.36 -0.12
N PRO A 289 8.78 11.66 0.39
CA PRO A 289 8.66 10.54 1.33
C PRO A 289 7.88 10.82 2.62
N SER A 290 7.82 12.09 3.03
CA SER A 290 7.04 12.51 4.21
C SER A 290 5.55 12.68 3.93
N SER A 291 5.09 12.34 2.73
CA SER A 291 3.67 12.42 2.38
C SER A 291 2.87 11.41 3.19
N GLU A 292 1.64 11.77 3.56
CA GLU A 292 0.81 10.94 4.41
C GLU A 292 -0.68 10.99 4.05
N MET A 293 -1.38 9.89 4.34
CA MET A 293 -2.82 9.76 4.22
C MET A 293 -3.39 9.11 5.50
N ARG A 294 -4.39 9.75 6.10
CA ARG A 294 -4.96 9.32 7.38
C ARG A 294 -6.48 9.39 7.42
N ASN A 295 -7.10 8.47 8.15
CA ASN A 295 -8.54 8.52 8.47
C ASN A 295 -9.45 8.60 7.22
N SER A 296 -8.98 8.08 6.09
CA SER A 296 -9.65 8.19 4.79
C SER A 296 -10.39 6.90 4.45
N HIS A 297 -11.49 7.02 3.71
CA HIS A 297 -12.32 5.88 3.33
C HIS A 297 -12.55 5.87 1.82
N PHE A 298 -12.13 4.78 1.20
CA PHE A 298 -12.33 4.46 -0.20
C PHE A 298 -13.38 3.36 -0.32
N TYR A 299 -14.56 3.73 -0.83
CA TYR A 299 -15.70 2.83 -0.95
C TYR A 299 -16.16 2.65 -2.40
N PHE A 300 -16.37 1.40 -2.82
CA PHE A 300 -17.12 1.02 -4.02
C PHE A 300 -16.46 1.41 -5.35
N PHE A 301 -15.36 0.73 -5.67
CA PHE A 301 -14.55 0.93 -6.89
C PHE A 301 -14.58 -0.31 -7.80
N THR A 302 -14.46 -0.10 -9.11
CA THR A 302 -14.14 -1.20 -10.03
C THR A 302 -12.63 -1.36 -10.15
N LYS A 303 -11.90 -0.26 -10.38
CA LYS A 303 -10.43 -0.23 -10.48
C LYS A 303 -9.79 0.11 -9.12
N GLY A 304 -8.46 0.26 -9.10
CA GLY A 304 -7.70 0.46 -7.87
C GLY A 304 -8.20 1.67 -7.09
N ALA A 305 -8.36 1.55 -5.78
CA ALA A 305 -8.80 2.69 -4.97
C ALA A 305 -7.69 3.75 -4.90
N VAL A 306 -6.46 3.32 -4.62
CA VAL A 306 -5.30 4.21 -4.49
C VAL A 306 -4.08 3.62 -5.21
N ASN A 307 -3.51 4.42 -6.10
CA ASN A 307 -2.20 4.18 -6.71
C ASN A 307 -1.21 5.16 -6.07
N TRP A 308 -0.33 4.67 -5.21
CA TRP A 308 0.66 5.48 -4.49
C TRP A 308 2.05 5.13 -4.99
N GLU A 309 2.57 5.95 -5.89
CA GLU A 309 3.79 5.69 -6.63
C GLU A 309 4.86 6.73 -6.32
N SER A 310 5.22 6.78 -5.05
CA SER A 310 6.15 7.78 -4.53
C SER A 310 7.28 7.09 -3.78
N GLY A 311 8.34 7.83 -3.50
CA GLY A 311 9.43 7.36 -2.65
C GLY A 311 9.00 7.32 -1.19
N GLY A 312 8.08 6.43 -0.83
CA GLY A 312 7.62 6.25 0.55
C GLY A 312 6.33 6.99 0.87
N GLY A 313 5.97 6.96 2.14
CA GLY A 313 4.78 7.62 2.66
C GLY A 313 4.12 6.84 3.77
N LEU A 314 3.31 7.54 4.57
CA LEU A 314 2.55 6.94 5.66
C LEU A 314 1.07 6.86 5.31
N ILE A 315 0.51 5.66 5.28
CA ILE A 315 -0.92 5.42 5.13
C ILE A 315 -1.41 4.79 6.42
N SER A 316 -2.33 5.46 7.12
CA SER A 316 -2.79 4.95 8.41
C SER A 316 -4.26 5.19 8.72
N SER A 317 -4.88 4.23 9.40
CA SER A 317 -6.29 4.36 9.82
C SER A 317 -7.23 4.59 8.63
N CYS A 318 -6.92 4.01 7.47
CA CYS A 318 -7.73 4.10 6.26
C CYS A 318 -8.61 2.85 6.08
N ILE A 319 -9.74 3.02 5.40
CA ILE A 319 -10.65 1.94 5.03
C ILE A 319 -10.68 1.83 3.49
N PHE A 320 -10.53 0.61 2.97
CA PHE A 320 -10.65 0.27 1.57
C PHE A 320 -11.72 -0.83 1.45
N ASP A 321 -12.86 -0.52 0.84
CA ASP A 321 -14.02 -1.43 0.79
C ASP A 321 -14.64 -1.50 -0.61
N TYR A 322 -15.03 -2.71 -1.02
CA TYR A 322 -15.68 -3.05 -2.29
C TYR A 322 -14.89 -2.63 -3.54
N VAL A 323 -13.79 -3.33 -3.82
CA VAL A 323 -12.96 -3.14 -5.03
C VAL A 323 -13.07 -4.38 -5.93
N ASP A 324 -13.72 -4.24 -7.10
CA ASP A 324 -14.21 -5.41 -7.88
C ASP A 324 -13.22 -6.04 -8.86
N ASP A 325 -12.25 -5.32 -9.41
CA ASP A 325 -11.38 -5.81 -10.50
C ASP A 325 -9.89 -5.45 -10.26
N SER A 326 -9.55 -4.95 -9.08
CA SER A 326 -8.22 -4.40 -8.85
C SER A 326 -7.86 -4.36 -7.36
N ASN A 327 -6.86 -3.55 -7.04
CA ASN A 327 -6.19 -3.54 -5.74
C ASN A 327 -6.80 -2.48 -4.81
N GLY A 328 -6.77 -2.73 -3.51
CA GLY A 328 -7.10 -1.69 -2.54
C GLY A 328 -6.05 -0.58 -2.60
N LEU A 329 -4.79 -0.96 -2.44
CA LEU A 329 -3.64 -0.09 -2.45
C LEU A 329 -2.55 -0.67 -3.36
N ASP A 330 -2.09 0.13 -4.31
CA ASP A 330 -1.10 -0.28 -5.31
C ASP A 330 0.14 0.64 -5.27
N PHE A 331 1.31 0.04 -5.06
CA PHE A 331 2.64 0.67 -5.13
C PHE A 331 3.46 0.08 -6.30
N ASN A 332 2.77 -0.35 -7.37
CA ASN A 332 3.34 -1.24 -8.39
C ASN A 332 2.84 -0.97 -9.83
N GLU A 333 2.40 0.25 -10.15
CA GLU A 333 2.05 0.58 -11.54
C GLU A 333 3.24 1.18 -12.31
N ALA A 334 3.87 2.30 -11.92
CA ALA A 334 4.97 2.90 -12.69
C ALA A 334 6.41 2.49 -12.30
N GLY A 335 7.01 1.55 -13.03
CA GLY A 335 8.41 1.14 -12.83
C GLY A 335 9.48 2.23 -13.04
N SER A 336 9.13 3.51 -13.26
CA SER A 336 10.08 4.63 -13.31
C SER A 336 10.39 5.27 -11.96
N TYR A 337 9.56 5.03 -10.93
CA TYR A 337 9.77 5.59 -9.60
C TYR A 337 10.34 4.52 -8.66
N ARG A 338 11.19 4.93 -7.72
CA ARG A 338 11.63 4.06 -6.63
C ARG A 338 10.50 3.98 -5.62
N PHE A 339 9.94 2.79 -5.43
CA PHE A 339 8.96 2.51 -4.40
C PHE A 339 9.73 2.06 -3.16
N ASP A 340 10.05 2.95 -2.24
CA ASP A 340 10.78 2.53 -1.04
C ASP A 340 10.27 3.32 0.18
N ASN A 341 10.22 2.68 1.34
CA ASN A 341 9.87 3.30 2.63
C ASN A 341 8.39 3.69 2.81
N HIS A 342 7.45 2.86 2.34
CA HIS A 342 6.05 2.99 2.71
C HIS A 342 5.79 2.32 4.06
N THR A 343 4.95 2.98 4.85
CA THR A 343 4.35 2.41 6.04
C THR A 343 2.84 2.38 5.88
N VAL A 344 2.24 1.20 5.92
CA VAL A 344 0.79 1.01 5.92
C VAL A 344 0.38 0.42 7.26
N ARG A 345 -0.43 1.15 8.04
CA ARG A 345 -0.77 0.71 9.39
C ARG A 345 -2.17 1.00 9.87
N ASN A 346 -2.71 0.11 10.69
CA ASN A 346 -4.05 0.27 11.28
C ASN A 346 -5.14 0.48 10.22
N CYS A 347 -4.96 -0.05 9.00
CA CYS A 347 -5.92 0.07 7.91
C CYS A 347 -6.86 -1.14 7.85
N TYR A 348 -8.05 -0.94 7.30
CA TYR A 348 -9.05 -1.98 7.09
C TYR A 348 -9.27 -2.21 5.59
N PHE A 349 -9.13 -3.45 5.14
CA PHE A 349 -9.31 -3.86 3.75
C PHE A 349 -10.45 -4.87 3.68
N ARG A 350 -11.49 -4.57 2.90
CA ARG A 350 -12.70 -5.39 2.83
C ARG A 350 -13.20 -5.59 1.41
N ASN A 351 -13.68 -6.79 1.08
CA ASN A 351 -14.34 -7.08 -0.20
C ASN A 351 -13.49 -6.66 -1.41
N ILE A 352 -12.22 -7.08 -1.42
CA ILE A 352 -11.26 -6.75 -2.49
C ILE A 352 -11.01 -7.99 -3.34
N SER A 353 -11.36 -7.89 -4.61
CA SER A 353 -11.33 -9.02 -5.55
C SER A 353 -9.93 -9.38 -6.06
N ASN A 354 -8.92 -8.54 -5.85
CA ASN A 354 -7.56 -8.86 -6.26
C ASN A 354 -6.63 -8.80 -5.06
N VAL A 355 -5.86 -7.72 -4.91
CA VAL A 355 -4.87 -7.59 -3.84
C VAL A 355 -5.26 -6.49 -2.87
N GLY A 356 -5.20 -6.75 -1.56
CA GLY A 356 -5.37 -5.70 -0.55
C GLY A 356 -4.29 -4.64 -0.67
N ILE A 357 -3.04 -5.05 -0.46
CA ILE A 357 -1.82 -4.23 -0.63
C ILE A 357 -0.89 -4.91 -1.64
N ARG A 358 -0.60 -4.25 -2.76
CA ARG A 358 0.38 -4.70 -3.76
C ARG A 358 1.57 -3.75 -3.80
N THR A 359 2.79 -4.27 -3.71
CA THR A 359 4.02 -3.47 -3.75
C THR A 359 5.14 -4.10 -4.56
N SER A 360 6.00 -3.26 -5.13
CA SER A 360 7.28 -3.61 -5.74
C SER A 360 8.44 -2.84 -5.10
N GLY A 361 8.32 -2.57 -3.79
CA GLY A 361 9.26 -1.73 -3.06
C GLY A 361 10.13 -2.42 -2.02
N SER A 362 11.16 -1.71 -1.55
CA SER A 362 12.01 -2.11 -0.42
C SER A 362 11.76 -1.23 0.81
N ASN A 363 12.16 -1.73 1.97
CA ASN A 363 11.98 -1.06 3.26
C ASN A 363 10.49 -0.81 3.58
N GLU A 364 9.61 -1.69 3.11
CA GLU A 364 8.18 -1.57 3.35
C GLU A 364 7.80 -2.11 4.72
N LEU A 365 6.94 -1.39 5.44
CA LEU A 365 6.37 -1.82 6.71
C LEU A 365 4.85 -1.86 6.63
N PHE A 366 4.29 -3.07 6.69
CA PHE A 366 2.86 -3.27 6.81
C PHE A 366 2.55 -3.80 8.22
N GLU A 367 1.84 -3.02 9.03
CA GLU A 367 1.59 -3.36 10.43
C GLU A 367 0.15 -3.15 10.90
N ASN A 368 -0.37 -4.05 11.73
CA ASN A 368 -1.68 -3.86 12.39
C ASN A 368 -2.85 -3.62 11.41
N ASN A 369 -2.77 -4.09 10.17
CA ASN A 369 -3.88 -3.96 9.20
C ASN A 369 -4.83 -5.15 9.34
N THR A 370 -6.09 -4.97 8.97
CA THR A 370 -7.10 -6.03 8.95
C THR A 370 -7.61 -6.27 7.54
N PHE A 371 -7.75 -7.53 7.15
CA PHE A 371 -8.23 -7.96 5.83
C PHE A 371 -9.43 -8.91 5.97
N GLU A 372 -10.56 -8.58 5.35
CA GLU A 372 -11.81 -9.35 5.36
C GLU A 372 -12.33 -9.53 3.93
N GLU A 373 -12.54 -10.77 3.48
CA GLU A 373 -12.98 -11.09 2.12
C GLU A 373 -12.04 -10.49 1.05
N VAL A 374 -10.73 -10.58 1.29
CA VAL A 374 -9.68 -10.14 0.35
C VAL A 374 -9.03 -11.36 -0.30
N ASN A 375 -8.91 -11.36 -1.63
CA ASN A 375 -8.36 -12.53 -2.35
C ASN A 375 -6.87 -12.77 -2.07
N LEU A 376 -6.07 -11.70 -2.10
CA LEU A 376 -4.65 -11.69 -1.75
C LEU A 376 -4.37 -10.50 -0.82
N PRO A 377 -4.40 -10.67 0.51
CA PRO A 377 -4.19 -9.58 1.47
C PRO A 377 -2.94 -8.74 1.18
N ILE A 378 -1.77 -9.38 1.05
CA ILE A 378 -0.50 -8.69 0.83
C ILE A 378 0.29 -9.40 -0.27
N ARG A 379 0.78 -8.63 -1.24
CA ARG A 379 1.61 -9.15 -2.34
C ARG A 379 2.81 -8.25 -2.65
N PHE A 380 3.99 -8.84 -2.60
CA PHE A 380 5.24 -8.27 -3.08
C PHE A 380 5.61 -8.87 -4.44
N GLU A 381 6.02 -8.03 -5.40
CA GLU A 381 6.43 -8.47 -6.73
C GLU A 381 7.77 -7.84 -7.13
N ALA A 382 8.82 -8.64 -7.28
CA ALA A 382 10.12 -8.11 -7.71
C ALA A 382 10.18 -7.86 -9.24
N GLY A 383 9.17 -8.33 -9.97
CA GLY A 383 9.11 -8.27 -11.43
C GLY A 383 7.84 -7.59 -11.91
N VAL A 384 7.96 -6.32 -12.25
CA VAL A 384 6.89 -5.54 -12.89
C VAL A 384 7.11 -5.60 -14.39
N ALA A 385 6.24 -6.31 -15.10
CA ALA A 385 6.27 -6.30 -16.56
C ALA A 385 5.85 -4.90 -17.03
N GLY A 386 6.80 -4.13 -17.56
CA GLY A 386 6.50 -2.87 -18.22
C GLY A 386 5.60 -3.14 -19.43
N ASN A 387 4.65 -2.25 -19.69
CA ASN A 387 3.92 -2.27 -20.95
C ASN A 387 4.51 -1.21 -21.88
N PRO A 388 5.40 -1.56 -22.83
CA PRO A 388 6.03 -0.59 -23.70
C PRO A 388 5.03 0.20 -24.56
N ALA A 389 3.82 -0.33 -24.77
CA ALA A 389 2.75 0.39 -25.49
C ALA A 389 2.12 1.53 -24.67
N ARG A 390 2.35 1.59 -23.35
CA ARG A 390 1.86 2.65 -22.46
C ARG A 390 2.92 3.72 -22.14
N GLY A 391 4.00 3.77 -22.92
CA GLY A 391 5.03 4.81 -22.86
C GLY A 391 6.30 4.41 -22.09
N ALA A 392 7.35 5.23 -22.21
CA ALA A 392 8.68 4.97 -21.65
C ALA A 392 8.76 4.94 -20.11
N TRP A 393 7.64 5.25 -19.44
CA TRP A 393 7.54 5.42 -17.99
C TRP A 393 7.13 4.12 -17.26
N LEU A 394 6.38 3.25 -17.93
CA LEU A 394 6.10 1.90 -17.46
C LEU A 394 7.29 0.99 -17.81
N LYS A 395 8.44 1.29 -17.20
CA LYS A 395 9.64 0.49 -17.38
C LYS A 395 9.45 -0.85 -16.70
N THR A 396 9.98 -1.89 -17.33
CA THR A 396 10.13 -3.16 -16.64
C THR A 396 11.04 -2.95 -15.45
N ASN A 397 10.52 -3.12 -14.24
CA ASN A 397 11.31 -3.04 -13.02
C ASN A 397 11.55 -4.46 -12.51
N GLN A 398 12.81 -4.86 -12.48
CA GLN A 398 13.28 -6.17 -12.04
C GLN A 398 14.42 -5.98 -11.05
N VAL A 399 14.06 -5.70 -9.80
CA VAL A 399 15.00 -5.40 -8.73
C VAL A 399 14.71 -6.27 -7.53
N SER A 400 15.76 -6.64 -6.78
CA SER A 400 15.55 -7.32 -5.51
C SER A 400 14.86 -6.37 -4.53
N LEU A 401 13.87 -6.89 -3.81
CA LEU A 401 13.16 -6.14 -2.78
C LEU A 401 13.73 -6.53 -1.41
N VAL A 402 14.19 -5.57 -0.63
CA VAL A 402 14.89 -5.87 0.64
C VAL A 402 14.29 -5.14 1.84
N ASN A 403 14.58 -5.64 3.05
CA ASN A 403 14.13 -5.04 4.32
C ASN A 403 12.61 -4.88 4.46
N ASN A 404 11.81 -5.75 3.85
CA ASN A 404 10.36 -5.67 3.94
C ASN A 404 9.86 -6.39 5.20
N THR A 405 8.89 -5.79 5.89
CA THR A 405 8.33 -6.33 7.13
C THR A 405 6.81 -6.31 7.10
N VAL A 406 6.21 -7.46 7.40
CA VAL A 406 4.79 -7.64 7.66
C VAL A 406 4.63 -8.09 9.10
N ARG A 407 3.93 -7.31 9.94
CA ARG A 407 3.75 -7.66 11.36
C ARG A 407 2.34 -7.39 11.87
N ASN A 408 1.79 -8.30 12.68
CA ASN A 408 0.50 -8.11 13.35
C ASN A 408 -0.69 -7.80 12.39
N ASN A 409 -0.73 -8.33 11.16
CA ASN A 409 -1.78 -8.00 10.17
C ASN A 409 -2.92 -9.02 10.11
N ASN A 410 -4.08 -8.76 10.73
CA ASN A 410 -5.18 -9.71 10.90
C ASN A 410 -5.89 -10.09 9.59
N VAL A 411 -5.90 -11.37 9.22
CA VAL A 411 -6.68 -11.85 8.08
C VAL A 411 -7.88 -12.61 8.59
N VAL A 412 -9.04 -11.95 8.54
CA VAL A 412 -10.32 -12.51 8.96
C VAL A 412 -10.76 -13.57 7.96
N CYS A 413 -10.81 -13.30 6.66
CA CYS A 413 -11.18 -14.31 5.67
C CYS A 413 -10.68 -13.95 4.27
N CYS A 414 -10.46 -14.98 3.44
CA CYS A 414 -10.22 -14.83 2.02
C CYS A 414 -11.54 -14.97 1.25
N SER A 415 -11.69 -14.20 0.17
CA SER A 415 -12.90 -14.28 -0.65
C SER A 415 -13.08 -15.67 -1.28
N THR A 416 -14.32 -16.14 -1.34
CA THR A 416 -14.66 -17.50 -1.81
C THR A 416 -14.52 -17.68 -3.32
N SER A 417 -14.45 -16.58 -4.09
CA SER A 417 -14.48 -16.60 -5.56
C SER A 417 -13.14 -16.96 -6.23
N HIS A 418 -12.03 -17.00 -5.49
CA HIS A 418 -10.69 -17.18 -6.07
C HIS A 418 -10.08 -18.53 -5.71
N THR A 419 -9.44 -19.20 -6.67
CA THR A 419 -8.88 -20.56 -6.50
C THR A 419 -7.41 -20.59 -6.08
N GLY A 420 -6.71 -19.46 -6.09
CA GLY A 420 -5.28 -19.35 -5.73
C GLY A 420 -5.03 -18.42 -4.54
N LYS A 421 -5.72 -18.64 -3.42
CA LYS A 421 -5.70 -17.73 -2.26
C LYS A 421 -4.37 -17.82 -1.50
N GLN A 422 -3.68 -16.72 -1.35
CA GLN A 422 -2.41 -16.62 -0.63
C GLN A 422 -2.53 -15.45 0.33
N GLU A 423 -2.25 -15.66 1.61
CA GLU A 423 -2.41 -14.59 2.60
C GLU A 423 -1.29 -13.55 2.46
N ILE A 424 -0.03 -14.00 2.53
CA ILE A 424 1.13 -13.17 2.20
C ILE A 424 1.85 -13.82 1.02
N SER A 425 2.06 -13.05 -0.05
CA SER A 425 2.73 -13.51 -1.27
C SER A 425 4.00 -12.70 -1.56
N ALA A 426 5.11 -13.40 -1.77
CA ALA A 426 6.38 -12.82 -2.20
C ALA A 426 6.84 -13.47 -3.51
N LEU A 427 6.70 -12.74 -4.63
CA LEU A 427 7.04 -13.19 -5.97
C LEU A 427 8.36 -12.57 -6.49
N GLY A 428 9.48 -13.20 -6.15
CA GLY A 428 10.77 -12.91 -6.78
C GLY A 428 10.84 -13.43 -8.22
N VAL A 429 11.78 -12.88 -9.02
CA VAL A 429 11.94 -13.22 -10.45
C VAL A 429 12.94 -14.36 -10.63
N SER A 430 14.06 -14.32 -9.89
CA SER A 430 15.17 -15.27 -9.99
C SER A 430 15.98 -15.30 -8.68
N SER A 431 16.97 -16.17 -8.58
CA SER A 431 17.90 -16.17 -7.43
C SER A 431 18.69 -14.85 -7.25
N SER A 432 18.87 -14.07 -8.32
CA SER A 432 19.53 -12.76 -8.29
C SER A 432 18.58 -11.58 -8.12
N ILE A 433 17.28 -11.81 -8.35
CA ILE A 433 16.19 -10.82 -8.21
C ILE A 433 15.17 -11.43 -7.24
N PHE A 434 15.53 -11.36 -5.95
CA PHE A 434 14.81 -12.01 -4.87
C PHE A 434 13.99 -11.01 -4.05
N ILE A 435 13.14 -11.52 -3.18
CA ILE A 435 12.45 -10.72 -2.16
C ILE A 435 12.95 -11.14 -0.79
N GLU A 436 13.45 -10.21 0.00
CA GLU A 436 13.71 -10.39 1.42
C GLU A 436 12.52 -9.84 2.21
N LEU A 437 11.91 -10.73 3.00
CA LEU A 437 10.67 -10.50 3.71
C LEU A 437 10.76 -11.06 5.13
N ARG A 438 10.46 -10.21 6.10
CA ARG A 438 10.21 -10.59 7.48
C ARG A 438 8.71 -10.63 7.74
N VAL A 439 8.24 -11.73 8.31
CA VAL A 439 6.85 -11.90 8.77
C VAL A 439 6.86 -12.17 10.26
N ASP A 440 6.43 -11.18 11.04
CA ASP A 440 6.20 -11.33 12.48
C ASP A 440 4.71 -11.66 12.70
N GLY A 441 4.43 -12.95 12.79
CA GLY A 441 3.11 -13.54 12.96
C GLY A 441 2.42 -13.03 14.22
N GLY A 442 1.27 -12.39 14.02
CA GLY A 442 0.43 -11.87 15.10
C GLY A 442 -1.04 -11.84 14.74
N SER A 443 -1.48 -12.67 13.78
CA SER A 443 -2.63 -12.26 12.97
C SER A 443 -3.43 -13.35 12.26
N ILE A 444 -3.44 -14.53 12.85
CA ILE A 444 -4.28 -15.64 12.39
C ILE A 444 -4.99 -16.21 13.63
N VAL A 445 -5.93 -15.46 14.18
CA VAL A 445 -6.55 -15.85 15.47
C VAL A 445 -7.93 -16.46 15.26
N GLU A 446 -8.63 -16.09 14.19
CA GLU A 446 -9.99 -16.58 13.97
C GLU A 446 -10.01 -17.83 13.09
N ARG A 447 -10.53 -18.94 13.64
CA ARG A 447 -10.83 -20.14 12.88
C ARG A 447 -11.83 -19.81 11.79
N GLN A 448 -11.41 -19.96 10.53
CA GLN A 448 -12.27 -19.78 9.37
C GLN A 448 -12.76 -21.12 8.83
N PRO A 449 -13.96 -21.18 8.22
CA PRO A 449 -14.35 -22.35 7.45
C PRO A 449 -13.37 -22.55 6.29
N SER A 450 -13.09 -23.80 5.93
CA SER A 450 -12.08 -24.17 4.91
C SER A 450 -12.27 -23.43 3.57
N THR A 451 -13.52 -23.15 3.18
CA THR A 451 -13.84 -22.40 1.96
C THR A 451 -13.39 -20.93 1.98
N LYS A 452 -13.14 -20.36 3.16
CA LYS A 452 -12.68 -18.97 3.36
C LYS A 452 -11.22 -18.86 3.77
N LYS A 453 -10.51 -19.98 3.91
CA LYS A 453 -9.08 -19.98 4.21
C LYS A 453 -8.24 -19.71 2.97
N SER A 454 -7.03 -19.21 3.19
CA SER A 454 -5.99 -19.20 2.17
C SER A 454 -5.52 -20.64 1.88
N LEU A 455 -5.00 -20.90 0.68
CA LEU A 455 -4.27 -22.13 0.41
C LEU A 455 -2.96 -22.17 1.19
N PHE A 456 -2.30 -20.99 1.23
CA PHE A 456 -1.02 -20.78 1.88
C PHE A 456 -1.08 -19.57 2.81
N GLY A 457 -0.61 -19.73 4.05
CA GLY A 457 -0.37 -18.60 4.95
C GLY A 457 0.72 -17.68 4.40
N VAL A 458 1.89 -18.24 4.11
CA VAL A 458 2.98 -17.51 3.45
C VAL A 458 3.38 -18.25 2.17
N TRP A 459 3.35 -17.56 1.03
CA TRP A 459 3.79 -18.06 -0.25
C TRP A 459 5.03 -17.30 -0.73
N GLY A 460 6.09 -18.02 -1.09
CA GLY A 460 7.35 -17.42 -1.50
C GLY A 460 7.96 -18.09 -2.74
N LYS A 461 8.35 -17.28 -3.73
CA LYS A 461 9.17 -17.69 -4.87
C LYS A 461 10.41 -16.81 -4.94
N HIS A 462 11.59 -17.40 -5.06
CA HIS A 462 12.85 -16.63 -5.10
C HIS A 462 12.97 -15.66 -3.91
N VAL A 463 12.93 -16.19 -2.67
CA VAL A 463 12.70 -15.40 -1.45
C VAL A 463 13.76 -15.66 -0.37
N ARG A 464 14.03 -14.66 0.46
CA ARG A 464 14.72 -14.78 1.76
C ARG A 464 13.71 -14.44 2.85
N LEU A 465 13.24 -15.46 3.56
CA LEU A 465 12.15 -15.34 4.49
C LEU A 465 12.67 -15.39 5.93
N SER A 466 12.25 -14.45 6.76
CA SER A 466 12.41 -14.51 8.22
C SER A 466 11.03 -14.57 8.87
N LEU A 467 10.80 -15.57 9.71
CA LEU A 467 9.51 -15.81 10.37
C LEU A 467 9.68 -15.72 11.89
N SER A 468 8.71 -15.10 12.56
CA SER A 468 8.53 -15.19 14.01
C SER A 468 7.05 -15.20 14.38
N GLY A 469 6.65 -15.66 15.57
CA GLY A 469 5.26 -15.56 16.04
C GLY A 469 4.33 -16.68 15.56
N TYR A 470 3.02 -16.39 15.48
CA TYR A 470 1.98 -17.42 15.26
C TYR A 470 1.57 -17.59 13.79
N PHE A 471 1.53 -18.83 13.30
CA PHE A 471 1.12 -19.22 11.94
C PHE A 471 0.07 -20.34 11.97
N GLY A 472 -1.18 -20.06 11.59
CA GLY A 472 -2.27 -21.05 11.64
C GLY A 472 -3.21 -21.09 10.43
N ASN A 473 -2.89 -20.37 9.34
CA ASN A 473 -3.75 -20.26 8.16
C ASN A 473 -3.13 -21.02 6.99
N GLY A 474 -3.98 -21.59 6.15
CA GLY A 474 -3.58 -22.46 5.06
C GLY A 474 -4.39 -23.75 5.05
N THR A 475 -4.97 -24.10 3.91
CA THR A 475 -5.58 -25.41 3.67
C THR A 475 -4.63 -26.41 3.04
N THR A 476 -3.49 -25.94 2.52
CA THR A 476 -2.48 -26.79 1.86
C THR A 476 -1.14 -26.71 2.60
N ALA A 477 -0.66 -25.52 2.91
CA ALA A 477 0.53 -25.34 3.73
C ALA A 477 0.47 -24.05 4.54
N LEU A 478 1.11 -24.01 5.71
CA LEU A 478 1.32 -22.76 6.43
C LEU A 478 2.37 -21.90 5.72
N VAL A 479 3.43 -22.54 5.21
CA VAL A 479 4.50 -21.91 4.43
C VAL A 479 4.76 -22.70 3.15
N TYR A 480 4.64 -22.05 2.00
CA TYR A 480 4.91 -22.62 0.68
C TYR A 480 6.10 -21.94 0.02
N LEU A 481 7.12 -22.70 -0.40
CA LEU A 481 8.32 -22.17 -1.05
C LEU A 481 8.59 -22.84 -2.40
N THR A 482 8.98 -22.03 -3.39
CA THR A 482 9.39 -22.47 -4.73
C THR A 482 10.54 -21.64 -5.30
N GLY A 483 11.19 -22.10 -6.38
CA GLY A 483 12.33 -21.41 -6.99
C GLY A 483 13.58 -21.53 -6.14
N THR A 484 14.18 -20.41 -5.73
CA THR A 484 15.35 -20.39 -4.82
C THR A 484 14.95 -19.73 -3.52
N ALA A 485 14.93 -20.45 -2.39
CA ALA A 485 14.49 -19.84 -1.14
C ALA A 485 15.40 -20.14 0.05
N THR A 486 15.40 -19.20 0.98
CA THR A 486 15.86 -19.43 2.36
C THR A 486 14.74 -19.04 3.33
N CYS A 487 14.66 -19.72 4.47
CA CYS A 487 13.66 -19.49 5.49
C CYS A 487 14.29 -19.67 6.88
N PHE A 488 14.30 -18.61 7.68
CA PHE A 488 14.74 -18.60 9.07
C PHE A 488 13.51 -18.37 9.96
N ALA A 489 13.02 -19.43 10.58
CA ALA A 489 11.92 -19.36 11.54
C ALA A 489 12.50 -19.38 12.96
N ARG A 490 12.19 -18.35 13.76
CA ARG A 490 12.59 -18.26 15.16
C ARG A 490 11.41 -17.90 16.04
N ASP A 491 11.26 -18.58 17.17
CA ASP A 491 10.18 -18.32 18.13
C ASP A 491 8.79 -18.42 17.47
N CYS A 492 8.64 -19.36 16.53
CA CYS A 492 7.40 -19.57 15.80
C CYS A 492 6.51 -20.61 16.47
N ILE A 493 5.21 -20.37 16.46
CA ILE A 493 4.17 -21.35 16.79
C ILE A 493 3.43 -21.68 15.49
N PHE A 494 3.62 -22.90 14.99
CA PHE A 494 2.90 -23.40 13.82
C PHE A 494 1.67 -24.21 14.27
N ALA A 495 0.50 -23.84 13.77
CA ALA A 495 -0.78 -24.39 14.21
C ALA A 495 -1.60 -24.95 13.03
N PRO A 496 -1.15 -26.04 12.39
CA PRO A 496 -1.95 -26.72 11.37
C PRO A 496 -3.27 -27.21 11.98
N GLU A 497 -4.39 -26.98 11.29
CA GLU A 497 -5.70 -27.41 11.80
C GLU A 497 -5.86 -28.92 11.72
N ALA A 498 -6.33 -29.53 12.81
CA ALA A 498 -6.64 -30.96 12.86
C ALA A 498 -7.87 -31.26 11.99
N GLY A 499 -7.80 -32.33 11.20
CA GLY A 499 -8.80 -32.73 10.21
C GLY A 499 -8.61 -32.12 8.82
N GLU A 500 -7.63 -31.22 8.65
CA GLU A 500 -7.33 -30.57 7.37
C GLU A 500 -6.05 -31.16 6.74
N SER A 501 -6.00 -31.23 5.41
CA SER A 501 -4.82 -31.69 4.65
C SER A 501 -3.74 -30.59 4.54
N VAL A 502 -3.28 -30.09 5.69
CA VAL A 502 -2.33 -28.97 5.79
C VAL A 502 -0.95 -29.43 6.22
N HIS A 503 0.06 -29.01 5.47
CA HIS A 503 1.47 -29.18 5.81
C HIS A 503 2.00 -27.97 6.57
N VAL A 504 3.05 -28.13 7.38
CA VAL A 504 3.70 -26.95 7.97
C VAL A 504 4.47 -26.22 6.87
N PHE A 505 5.37 -26.93 6.20
CA PHE A 505 6.11 -26.44 5.04
C PHE A 505 5.84 -27.30 3.80
N GLU A 506 5.61 -26.66 2.66
CA GLU A 506 5.55 -27.30 1.35
C GLU A 506 6.58 -26.70 0.40
N PHE A 507 7.45 -27.56 -0.14
CA PHE A 507 8.55 -27.22 -1.01
C PHE A 507 8.32 -27.83 -2.40
N VAL A 508 8.16 -26.96 -3.41
CA VAL A 508 7.87 -27.40 -4.79
C VAL A 508 8.82 -26.75 -5.77
N ASN A 509 9.51 -27.53 -6.61
CA ASN A 509 10.50 -26.99 -7.56
C ASN A 509 11.51 -26.05 -6.86
N LEU A 510 11.93 -26.45 -5.66
CA LEU A 510 12.71 -25.62 -4.76
C LEU A 510 14.19 -26.01 -4.82
N THR A 511 15.05 -25.00 -4.92
CA THR A 511 16.50 -25.08 -4.74
C THR A 511 16.86 -24.41 -3.42
N VAL A 512 17.48 -25.17 -2.52
CA VAL A 512 17.94 -24.68 -1.20
C VAL A 512 19.41 -25.04 -1.04
N GLY A 513 20.22 -24.05 -0.65
CA GLY A 513 21.62 -24.28 -0.29
C GLY A 513 21.79 -24.79 1.14
N ALA A 514 23.04 -25.00 1.56
CA ALA A 514 23.36 -25.33 2.95
C ALA A 514 22.75 -24.32 3.94
N ARG A 515 22.17 -24.84 5.03
CA ARG A 515 21.44 -24.11 6.09
C ARG A 515 20.37 -23.16 5.56
N GLY A 516 19.76 -23.48 4.42
CA GLY A 516 18.76 -22.60 3.81
C GLY A 516 17.42 -22.62 4.53
N ILE A 517 17.05 -23.68 5.25
CA ILE A 517 15.86 -23.74 6.11
C ILE A 517 16.32 -23.96 7.55
N VAL A 518 16.03 -23.01 8.44
CA VAL A 518 16.39 -23.09 9.87
C VAL A 518 15.16 -22.83 10.72
N LEU A 519 14.85 -23.77 11.62
CA LEU A 519 13.86 -23.61 12.68
C LEU A 519 14.60 -23.55 14.01
N ASP A 520 14.37 -22.50 14.79
CA ASP A 520 14.99 -22.28 16.09
C ASP A 520 13.94 -21.91 17.13
N ASN A 521 13.84 -22.70 18.21
CA ASN A 521 12.83 -22.50 19.26
C ASN A 521 11.39 -22.41 18.73
N CYS A 522 11.04 -23.30 17.80
CA CYS A 522 9.72 -23.37 17.18
C CYS A 522 8.90 -24.54 17.74
N SER A 523 7.59 -24.38 17.82
CA SER A 523 6.66 -25.44 18.27
C SER A 523 5.52 -25.67 17.28
N ARG A 524 4.89 -26.84 17.38
CA ARG A 524 3.69 -27.19 16.60
C ARG A 524 2.55 -27.53 17.58
N THR A 525 1.41 -26.85 17.45
CA THR A 525 0.33 -26.96 18.46
C THR A 525 -0.50 -28.25 18.37
N THR A 526 -0.46 -28.93 17.23
CA THR A 526 -1.26 -30.13 16.94
C THR A 526 -0.40 -31.25 16.36
N VAL A 527 -0.84 -32.48 16.52
CA VAL A 527 -0.26 -33.62 15.79
C VAL A 527 -0.76 -33.56 14.35
N LEU A 528 0.12 -33.81 13.39
CA LEU A 528 -0.26 -33.86 11.98
C LEU A 528 -1.09 -35.12 11.68
N ASP A 529 -2.17 -34.95 10.93
CA ASP A 529 -2.94 -36.09 10.42
C ASP A 529 -2.12 -36.95 9.44
N ALA A 530 -2.59 -38.19 9.24
CA ALA A 530 -1.95 -39.10 8.31
C ALA A 530 -1.88 -38.51 6.89
N GLY A 531 -0.67 -38.46 6.32
CA GLY A 531 -0.42 -37.88 5.00
C GLY A 531 0.00 -36.40 5.02
N ASN A 532 -0.01 -35.75 6.19
CA ASN A 532 0.57 -34.42 6.39
C ASN A 532 2.01 -34.51 6.88
N TYR A 533 2.81 -33.50 6.56
CA TYR A 533 4.26 -33.47 6.80
C TYR A 533 4.67 -32.15 7.45
N ASP A 534 5.72 -32.20 8.26
CA ASP A 534 6.44 -31.01 8.67
C ASP A 534 7.08 -30.35 7.45
N PHE A 535 7.72 -31.16 6.60
CA PHE A 535 8.37 -30.72 5.37
C PHE A 535 7.93 -31.62 4.21
N ARG A 536 6.89 -31.20 3.48
CA ARG A 536 6.49 -31.87 2.24
C ARG A 536 7.35 -31.38 1.09
N THR A 537 7.87 -32.31 0.29
CA THR A 537 8.78 -31.99 -0.81
C THR A 537 8.32 -32.62 -2.12
N THR A 538 8.33 -31.82 -3.19
CA THR A 538 7.96 -32.24 -4.55
C THR A 538 8.96 -31.61 -5.52
N THR A 539 9.78 -32.44 -6.19
CA THR A 539 10.83 -31.98 -7.12
C THR A 539 11.74 -30.92 -6.49
N VAL A 540 12.60 -31.35 -5.57
CA VAL A 540 13.48 -30.44 -4.81
C VAL A 540 14.95 -30.77 -5.09
N THR A 541 15.78 -29.73 -5.12
CA THR A 541 17.25 -29.86 -5.13
C THR A 541 17.75 -29.33 -3.80
N PHE A 542 18.14 -30.26 -2.92
CA PHE A 542 18.71 -29.95 -1.62
C PHE A 542 20.20 -30.23 -1.59
N ASP A 543 20.94 -29.34 -0.94
CA ASP A 543 22.16 -29.74 -0.25
C ASP A 543 21.81 -30.76 0.86
N ARG A 544 22.70 -31.71 1.14
CA ARG A 544 22.56 -32.63 2.27
C ARG A 544 22.34 -31.87 3.58
N ASN A 545 22.90 -30.66 3.70
CA ASN A 545 22.79 -29.80 4.86
C ASN A 545 21.75 -28.69 4.72
N SER A 546 20.58 -28.93 4.09
CA SER A 546 19.63 -27.84 3.78
C SER A 546 18.68 -27.46 4.92
N ILE A 547 18.25 -28.42 5.76
CA ILE A 547 17.20 -28.22 6.78
C ILE A 547 17.76 -28.47 8.17
N HIS A 548 17.64 -27.45 9.03
CA HIS A 548 18.18 -27.40 10.37
C HIS A 548 17.05 -27.15 11.37
N VAL A 549 16.90 -28.03 12.36
CA VAL A 549 15.85 -27.95 13.38
C VAL A 549 16.49 -27.95 14.76
N ASN A 550 16.39 -26.81 15.44
CA ASN A 550 17.10 -26.49 16.68
C ASN A 550 16.09 -26.10 17.77
N ASN A 551 16.22 -26.66 18.97
CA ASN A 551 15.30 -26.42 20.10
C ASN A 551 13.80 -26.54 19.73
N SER A 552 13.46 -27.37 18.75
CA SER A 552 12.12 -27.46 18.15
C SER A 552 11.61 -28.91 18.16
N PRO A 553 11.27 -29.46 19.33
CA PRO A 553 11.07 -30.91 19.52
C PRO A 553 9.91 -31.50 18.68
N ASP A 554 8.88 -30.70 18.39
CA ASP A 554 7.69 -31.13 17.66
C ASP A 554 7.97 -31.44 16.18
N PHE A 555 9.08 -30.94 15.66
CA PHE A 555 9.56 -31.14 14.29
C PHE A 555 10.44 -32.39 14.22
N ALA A 556 9.80 -33.55 14.38
CA ALA A 556 10.44 -34.88 14.37
C ALA A 556 10.95 -35.31 12.99
N GLY A 557 10.70 -34.52 11.94
CA GLY A 557 11.16 -34.81 10.60
C GLY A 557 10.25 -35.79 9.86
N THR A 558 8.93 -35.69 10.05
CA THR A 558 7.97 -36.31 9.11
C THR A 558 8.12 -35.61 7.77
N THR A 559 9.02 -36.13 6.95
CA THR A 559 9.28 -35.68 5.58
C THR A 559 9.01 -36.85 4.65
N ASN A 560 8.57 -36.55 3.44
CA ASN A 560 8.40 -37.58 2.43
C ASN A 560 9.72 -37.90 1.71
N ASN A 561 10.70 -36.98 1.68
CA ASN A 561 11.96 -37.12 0.92
C ASN A 561 13.10 -36.16 1.36
N ALA A 562 13.04 -35.52 2.54
CA ALA A 562 14.05 -34.54 2.96
C ALA A 562 14.91 -35.02 4.14
N VAL A 563 16.23 -34.80 4.07
CA VAL A 563 17.15 -35.02 5.19
C VAL A 563 17.03 -33.83 6.15
N VAL A 564 16.55 -34.09 7.36
CA VAL A 564 16.47 -33.09 8.44
C VAL A 564 17.67 -33.29 9.36
N ILE A 565 18.47 -32.25 9.54
CA ILE A 565 19.59 -32.23 10.48
C ILE A 565 19.15 -31.48 11.73
N ARG A 566 19.54 -32.01 12.89
CA ARG A 566 19.44 -31.31 14.16
C ARG A 566 20.85 -30.85 14.49
N ASP A 567 21.09 -29.54 14.64
CA ASP A 567 22.43 -28.98 14.93
C ASP A 567 22.91 -29.29 16.35
N GLU A 568 22.16 -30.11 17.08
CA GLU A 568 22.42 -30.46 18.46
C GLU A 568 23.23 -31.76 18.60
N ARG A 569 23.78 -31.91 19.80
CA ARG A 569 24.36 -33.15 20.32
C ARG A 569 23.28 -34.25 20.35
N LEU A 570 23.30 -35.18 19.39
CA LEU A 570 22.42 -36.34 19.42
C LEU A 570 22.84 -37.26 20.57
N LYS A 571 21.88 -37.89 21.26
CA LYS A 571 22.15 -38.78 22.40
C LYS A 571 21.42 -40.11 22.22
N GLY A 572 22.13 -41.22 22.46
CA GLY A 572 21.53 -42.53 22.65
C GLY A 572 22.13 -43.22 23.87
N SER A 573 21.39 -44.14 24.48
CA SER A 573 21.90 -44.93 25.60
C SER A 573 21.38 -46.36 25.57
N LYS A 574 22.20 -47.30 26.06
CA LYS A 574 21.88 -48.72 26.13
C LYS A 574 22.52 -49.33 27.38
N SER A 575 21.82 -50.26 28.03
CA SER A 575 22.46 -51.13 29.04
C SER A 575 23.25 -52.23 28.33
N PHE A 576 24.51 -52.39 28.69
CA PHE A 576 25.41 -53.36 28.09
C PHE A 576 26.26 -54.04 29.17
N ASP A 577 26.38 -55.35 29.06
CA ASP A 577 27.19 -56.20 29.93
C ASP A 577 28.07 -57.06 29.02
N PRO A 578 29.30 -56.61 28.69
CA PRO A 578 30.21 -57.41 27.89
C PRO A 578 30.77 -58.56 28.73
N ASP A 579 30.85 -59.75 28.14
CA ASP A 579 31.61 -60.86 28.74
C ASP A 579 33.04 -60.42 29.08
N SER A 580 33.65 -61.06 30.09
CA SER A 580 35.03 -60.79 30.47
C SER A 580 35.98 -60.88 29.27
N MET A 581 36.69 -59.79 28.99
CA MET A 581 37.57 -59.67 27.83
C MET A 581 39.00 -60.02 28.21
N VAL A 582 39.57 -61.07 27.62
CA VAL A 582 41.01 -61.37 27.73
C VAL A 582 41.85 -60.27 27.09
N SER A 583 43.13 -60.15 27.45
CA SER A 583 44.04 -59.18 26.85
C SER A 583 44.12 -59.37 25.32
N GLY A 584 44.00 -58.27 24.57
CA GLY A 584 43.97 -58.26 23.10
C GLY A 584 42.58 -58.50 22.49
N ALA A 585 41.57 -58.87 23.27
CA ALA A 585 40.22 -59.04 22.76
C ALA A 585 39.48 -57.70 22.57
N SER A 586 38.52 -57.70 21.66
CA SER A 586 37.58 -56.59 21.47
C SER A 586 36.16 -57.11 21.39
N VAL A 587 35.22 -56.38 21.98
CA VAL A 587 33.79 -56.62 21.84
C VAL A 587 33.13 -55.35 21.32
N SER A 588 32.05 -55.50 20.56
CA SER A 588 31.29 -54.37 20.05
C SER A 588 29.80 -54.52 20.33
N THR A 589 29.12 -53.38 20.42
CA THR A 589 27.67 -53.31 20.56
C THR A 589 27.16 -52.11 19.79
N THR A 590 25.89 -52.10 19.43
CA THR A 590 25.24 -50.96 18.79
C THR A 590 24.38 -50.19 19.78
N VAL A 591 24.43 -48.86 19.70
CA VAL A 591 23.55 -47.93 20.41
C VAL A 591 22.70 -47.20 19.37
N THR A 592 21.39 -47.22 19.55
CA THR A 592 20.48 -46.42 18.72
C THR A 592 20.62 -44.96 19.12
N VAL A 593 21.14 -44.14 18.20
CA VAL A 593 21.23 -42.68 18.34
C VAL A 593 20.42 -42.08 17.20
N ALA A 594 19.13 -41.86 17.43
CA ALA A 594 18.23 -41.34 16.40
C ALA A 594 18.77 -40.01 15.83
N GLY A 595 18.88 -39.95 14.51
CA GLY A 595 19.38 -38.82 13.73
C GLY A 595 20.84 -38.94 13.25
N CYS A 596 21.65 -39.91 13.73
CA CYS A 596 23.03 -40.06 13.24
C CYS A 596 23.07 -40.80 11.89
N ARG A 597 24.02 -40.47 10.99
CA ARG A 597 24.14 -41.14 9.66
C ARG A 597 25.58 -41.48 9.31
N VAL A 598 25.75 -42.53 8.51
CA VAL A 598 27.06 -42.98 8.02
C VAL A 598 27.51 -42.03 6.92
N SER A 599 28.51 -41.19 7.20
CA SER A 599 29.26 -40.28 6.30
C SER A 599 29.45 -38.86 6.84
N ASP A 600 28.91 -38.56 8.02
CA ASP A 600 29.09 -37.25 8.63
C ASP A 600 30.45 -37.19 9.36
N ALA A 601 31.13 -36.05 9.31
CA ALA A 601 32.38 -35.78 10.04
C ALA A 601 32.14 -35.62 11.56
N ASP A 602 31.23 -36.42 12.12
CA ASP A 602 30.71 -36.29 13.46
C ASP A 602 31.77 -36.66 14.50
N ALA A 603 31.91 -35.82 15.53
CA ALA A 603 32.67 -36.20 16.70
C ALA A 603 31.81 -37.06 17.62
N ILE A 604 32.24 -38.29 17.88
CA ILE A 604 31.52 -39.23 18.74
C ILE A 604 32.16 -39.23 20.12
N LEU A 605 31.38 -38.88 21.14
CA LEU A 605 31.77 -39.02 22.54
C LEU A 605 31.04 -40.22 23.14
N VAL A 606 31.82 -41.20 23.58
CA VAL A 606 31.30 -42.37 24.28
C VAL A 606 31.54 -42.20 25.78
N SER A 607 30.48 -42.41 26.57
CA SER A 607 30.52 -42.36 28.03
C SER A 607 30.01 -43.67 28.60
N VAL A 608 30.74 -44.21 29.57
CA VAL A 608 30.39 -45.43 30.30
C VAL A 608 30.22 -45.10 31.78
N SER A 609 29.21 -45.69 32.40
CA SER A 609 28.83 -45.40 33.81
C SER A 609 29.66 -46.13 34.86
N VAL A 610 30.65 -46.92 34.43
CA VAL A 610 31.62 -47.62 35.28
C VAL A 610 33.04 -47.24 34.87
N SER A 611 34.02 -47.50 35.74
CA SER A 611 35.43 -47.39 35.36
C SER A 611 35.71 -48.30 34.18
N THR A 612 36.35 -47.78 33.12
CA THR A 612 36.74 -48.61 31.98
C THR A 612 37.85 -49.60 32.32
N ALA A 613 38.42 -49.55 33.53
CA ALA A 613 39.52 -50.40 33.97
C ALA A 613 40.70 -50.44 32.98
N GLY A 614 40.93 -49.34 32.24
CA GLY A 614 42.01 -49.22 31.25
C GLY A 614 41.64 -49.64 29.83
N LEU A 615 40.40 -50.05 29.56
CA LEU A 615 39.92 -50.36 28.21
C LEU A 615 39.85 -49.10 27.34
N LEU A 616 40.19 -49.26 26.06
CA LEU A 616 39.95 -48.25 25.03
C LEU A 616 38.51 -48.39 24.53
N VAL A 617 37.73 -47.31 24.62
CA VAL A 617 36.34 -47.27 24.17
C VAL A 617 36.19 -46.25 23.06
N THR A 618 35.73 -46.68 21.90
CA THR A 618 35.53 -45.82 20.72
C THR A 618 34.14 -46.02 20.14
N GLY A 619 33.59 -44.99 19.49
CA GLY A 619 32.33 -45.07 18.76
C GLY A 619 32.50 -44.64 17.31
N THR A 620 31.74 -45.28 16.41
CA THR A 620 31.64 -44.91 14.99
C THR A 620 30.19 -45.04 14.53
N VAL A 621 29.68 -44.09 13.72
CA VAL A 621 28.36 -44.26 13.07
C VAL A 621 28.50 -45.30 11.96
N THR A 622 27.85 -46.46 12.12
CA THR A 622 28.00 -47.62 11.22
C THR A 622 26.75 -47.91 10.39
N ALA A 623 25.59 -47.41 10.81
CA ALA A 623 24.37 -47.36 10.03
C ALA A 623 23.55 -46.10 10.41
N ASN A 624 22.52 -45.78 9.64
CA ASN A 624 21.57 -44.74 10.04
C ASN A 624 21.00 -45.06 11.43
N ASP A 625 20.88 -44.03 12.26
CA ASP A 625 20.41 -44.09 13.65
C ASP A 625 21.22 -45.03 14.55
N THR A 626 22.41 -45.46 14.13
CA THR A 626 23.19 -46.52 14.78
C THR A 626 24.66 -46.15 14.94
N VAL A 627 25.12 -46.10 16.19
CA VAL A 627 26.54 -46.02 16.53
C VAL A 627 27.03 -47.38 17.02
N THR A 628 28.06 -47.92 16.38
CA THR A 628 28.80 -49.06 16.92
C THR A 628 29.83 -48.55 17.91
N VAL A 629 29.76 -49.07 19.13
CA VAL A 629 30.76 -48.84 20.18
C VAL A 629 31.62 -50.08 20.29
N VAL A 630 32.94 -49.89 20.31
CA VAL A 630 33.94 -50.94 20.46
C VAL A 630 34.69 -50.74 21.77
N TYR A 631 34.81 -51.81 22.54
CA TYR A 631 35.69 -51.90 23.70
C TYR A 631 36.88 -52.77 23.30
N ALA A 632 38.10 -52.29 23.51
CA ALA A 632 39.32 -53.03 23.24
C ALA A 632 40.15 -53.15 24.52
N ASN A 633 40.49 -54.40 24.89
CA ASN A 633 41.32 -54.66 26.06
C ASN A 633 42.81 -54.70 25.71
N LEU A 634 43.54 -53.68 26.15
CA LEU A 634 44.99 -53.55 25.94
C LEU A 634 45.77 -53.59 27.26
N THR A 635 45.16 -54.05 28.36
CA THR A 635 45.68 -53.88 29.74
C THR A 635 46.61 -55.00 30.21
N GLY A 636 46.81 -56.06 29.41
CA GLY A 636 47.69 -57.18 29.75
C GLY A 636 47.05 -58.28 30.61
N SER A 637 45.84 -58.06 31.15
CA SER A 637 45.05 -59.04 31.90
C SER A 637 43.59 -59.07 31.44
N ALA A 638 42.82 -60.09 31.84
CA ALA A 638 41.39 -60.09 31.59
C ALA A 638 40.69 -58.97 32.38
N VAL A 639 39.71 -58.31 31.76
CA VAL A 639 38.91 -57.24 32.37
C VAL A 639 37.43 -57.62 32.27
N ASP A 640 36.73 -57.52 33.39
CA ASP A 640 35.28 -57.65 33.49
C ASP A 640 34.71 -56.32 33.97
N LEU A 641 33.84 -55.71 33.15
CA LEU A 641 33.20 -54.42 33.46
C LEU A 641 31.88 -54.58 34.22
N GLY A 642 31.26 -55.76 34.12
CA GLY A 642 29.87 -55.99 34.48
C GLY A 642 28.86 -55.11 33.70
N ALA A 643 27.58 -55.27 34.06
CA ALA A 643 26.49 -54.50 33.47
C ALA A 643 26.59 -52.99 33.78
N HIS A 644 26.49 -52.17 32.74
CA HIS A 644 26.56 -50.72 32.87
C HIS A 644 25.71 -50.00 31.80
N THR A 645 25.46 -48.72 32.01
CA THR A 645 24.88 -47.83 30.99
C THR A 645 25.99 -47.28 30.10
N LEU A 646 25.85 -47.52 28.80
CA LEU A 646 26.64 -46.93 27.71
C LEU A 646 25.83 -45.78 27.11
N THR A 647 26.38 -44.57 27.14
CA THR A 647 25.80 -43.37 26.54
C THR A 647 26.68 -42.88 25.40
N VAL A 648 26.08 -42.61 24.25
CA VAL A 648 26.75 -42.07 23.07
C VAL A 648 26.20 -40.69 22.79
N TYR A 649 27.12 -39.75 22.55
CA TYR A 649 26.81 -38.45 22.01
C TYR A 649 27.42 -38.31 20.61
N VAL A 650 26.62 -37.95 19.63
CA VAL A 650 27.09 -37.60 18.29
C VAL A 650 27.03 -36.09 18.16
N MET A 651 28.19 -35.46 18.10
CA MET A 651 28.34 -34.02 17.90
C MET A 651 28.45 -33.76 16.40
N LYS A 652 27.41 -33.15 15.83
CA LYS A 652 27.45 -32.67 14.46
C LYS A 652 28.48 -31.54 14.36
N THR A 653 29.54 -31.73 13.56
CA THR A 653 30.49 -30.65 13.29
C THR A 653 29.89 -29.71 12.25
N ASN A 654 29.89 -28.41 12.54
CA ASN A 654 29.44 -27.32 11.64
C ASN A 654 30.38 -27.12 10.42
N ALA A 655 30.70 -28.19 9.67
CA ALA A 655 31.52 -28.09 8.47
C ALA A 655 30.70 -27.53 7.30
#